data_AF-A0A505IGC6-F1
#
_entry.id   AF-A0A505IGC6-F1
#
_cell.length_a   1.000
_cell.length_b   1.000
_cell.length_c   1.000
_cell.angle_alpha   90.00
_cell.angle_beta   90.00
_cell.angle_gamma   90.00
#
_symmetry.space_group_name_H-M   'P 1'
#
loop_
_entity.id
_entity.type
_entity.pdbx_description
1 polymer ?
#
loop_
_entity_poly.entity_id
_entity_poly.type
_entity_poly.pdbx_seq_one_letter_code
_entity_poly.pdbx_strand_id
1 'polypeptide(L)'
;MVDSKVPQPGPAKLKRNAGPDEWLEAAKDCKYLSETHMKQLCEIVKEFMMEESNIQPVSTPVTICGDIHGQFYDLLELFRVSGGMPDESDVEPPKTSPSVITSEDIEPPSTITDPKLRKKLRNSGHSDDFADDAGSTSSQRARSSSAGSNEVTLNRNFVFLGDYVDRGYFSLETLTLLLCLKAKYPDRVTLVRGNHESRQITQVYGFYEECFQKYGNASVWKACCQVFDFMTLGAIIDGRVLCVHGGLSPEIRTLDQVRVVARAQEIPHEGAFCDLVWSDPDDVETWAVSPRGAGWLFGDKVADEFCHVNDLTLIARAHQLVNEGYKYHFANQNVVTVWSAPNYCYRCGNLASVCEIDDDLKPTFKLFSAVSDDQRHVPTSRPGRSEYFLHEAFTAPALALGVDTDGAYALGSAGLCAATWLARYGIKCKVLERRDGPMTMGQADGVQCRTVEIFESFGIGEELLRESYHVVEVVFWADDSGSGVIRRTGKTADTQPGLSHQPHVILNQARINGLLIELMKKYNGQEIDYGYTVQDVRVDESQLSAGPEAYPVKVTAEKDGKVESFEAKYALACDGAHSTVRKALGYNMIGDSTDAVWGVMDMVPRTDFPDIRKKSSIRSKAGNILVIPREGDSYNLTRFYIELPTGTKAKDVRLEDLQNAAKQIFSPYQIDFVETVWWSAYAIGQRHADFFHKDYRVFLAGDACHTHSPKAGQGMNVSLQDGYNMGWKLASVLKGLAHPSLLETYVLEREKVAIDLINFDRYFAKLFSSQGSATPKEFQEGFIKSGKYTAGLTAKYDESPITSDTGVSNELAKNVVVGMRLPSAQVVRFCDSKPLQLAASLKSDCRWRVIAFSGDLTVSQNMAALQAIGGYLGSDDSPLQRFRLRSGEPDSLIEPILVAHGERHGFELEQIPQSFYPFTGKNHIRDLHKIFFDDESYNRGHGHLYEHLGISPDKGAIVIVRPDQYVSAVFSLDEYRRIGQFFEGFMIPQERPESLTGSKL
;
A
#
# COMPACT_ATOMS: atom_id res chain seq x y z
N MET A 1 43.23 13.34 13.57
CA MET A 1 43.93 13.70 12.32
C MET A 1 43.32 12.81 11.25
N VAL A 2 42.59 13.39 10.30
CA VAL A 2 41.98 12.63 9.18
C VAL A 2 43.12 12.24 8.24
N ASP A 3 43.16 10.97 7.84
CA ASP A 3 44.14 10.43 6.91
C ASP A 3 44.14 11.25 5.61
N SER A 4 45.31 11.73 5.17
CA SER A 4 45.47 12.70 4.08
C SER A 4 45.12 12.16 2.68
N LYS A 5 44.59 10.93 2.59
CA LYS A 5 44.33 10.21 1.33
C LYS A 5 42.84 10.02 0.98
N VAL A 6 41.90 10.38 1.85
CA VAL A 6 40.46 10.26 1.53
C VAL A 6 39.97 11.52 0.82
N PRO A 7 39.39 11.44 -0.40
CA PRO A 7 38.79 12.58 -1.09
C PRO A 7 37.83 13.34 -0.18
N GLN A 8 37.92 14.68 -0.16
CA GLN A 8 37.15 15.51 0.77
C GLN A 8 36.10 16.33 0.03
N PRO A 9 34.83 16.32 0.45
CA PRO A 9 33.80 17.10 -0.23
C PRO A 9 34.04 18.61 -0.11
N GLY A 10 33.43 19.36 -1.03
CA GLY A 10 33.41 20.83 -0.99
C GLY A 10 33.58 21.47 -2.36
N PRO A 11 33.56 22.81 -2.43
CA PRO A 11 33.66 23.52 -3.70
C PRO A 11 35.08 23.41 -4.28
N ALA A 12 35.16 23.16 -5.59
CA ALA A 12 36.42 23.15 -6.33
C ALA A 12 37.00 24.58 -6.46
N LYS A 13 38.30 24.73 -6.24
CA LYS A 13 39.02 26.01 -6.38
C LYS A 13 39.73 26.06 -7.74
N LEU A 14 38.97 26.33 -8.79
CA LEU A 14 39.45 26.30 -10.17
C LEU A 14 39.55 27.71 -10.76
N LYS A 15 40.46 27.90 -11.72
CA LYS A 15 40.55 29.14 -12.50
C LYS A 15 39.32 29.27 -13.40
N ARG A 16 38.93 30.50 -13.75
CA ARG A 16 37.77 30.75 -14.61
C ARG A 16 37.85 30.06 -15.98
N ASN A 17 39.06 29.84 -16.50
CA ASN A 17 39.34 29.17 -17.77
C ASN A 17 39.73 27.68 -17.62
N ALA A 18 39.55 27.08 -16.45
CA ALA A 18 39.72 25.64 -16.27
C ALA A 18 38.78 24.86 -17.20
N GLY A 19 39.26 23.75 -17.76
CA GLY A 19 38.54 22.89 -18.68
C GLY A 19 38.35 21.45 -18.15
N PRO A 20 37.96 20.51 -19.03
CA PRO A 20 37.60 19.14 -18.64
C PRO A 20 38.66 18.38 -17.84
N ASP A 21 39.95 18.60 -18.12
CA ASP A 21 41.03 17.94 -17.38
C ASP A 21 41.08 18.42 -15.92
N GLU A 22 41.06 19.73 -15.68
CA GLU A 22 41.08 20.25 -14.32
C GLU A 22 39.75 19.99 -13.57
N TRP A 23 38.64 19.91 -14.31
CA TRP A 23 37.34 19.52 -13.74
C TRP A 23 37.33 18.06 -13.29
N LEU A 24 37.92 17.16 -14.09
CA LEU A 24 38.01 15.74 -13.76
C LEU A 24 38.87 15.52 -12.51
N GLU A 25 40.02 16.19 -12.41
CA GLU A 25 40.88 16.08 -11.21
C GLU A 25 40.17 16.61 -9.95
N ALA A 26 39.42 17.72 -10.07
CA ALA A 26 38.60 18.20 -8.97
C ALA A 26 37.48 17.20 -8.60
N ALA A 27 36.82 16.60 -9.58
CA ALA A 27 35.76 15.63 -9.36
C ALA A 27 36.27 14.36 -8.66
N LYS A 28 37.46 13.85 -9.02
CA LYS A 28 38.12 12.72 -8.33
C LYS A 28 38.35 12.98 -6.84
N ASP A 29 38.60 14.24 -6.48
CA ASP A 29 38.76 14.70 -5.10
C ASP A 29 37.44 14.96 -4.35
N CYS A 30 36.30 14.53 -4.90
CA CYS A 30 34.95 14.79 -4.37
C CYS A 30 34.60 16.30 -4.34
N LYS A 31 35.17 17.10 -5.26
CA LYS A 31 34.90 18.54 -5.32
C LYS A 31 33.83 18.86 -6.36
N TYR A 32 32.76 19.52 -5.94
CA TYR A 32 31.75 20.03 -6.88
C TYR A 32 32.23 21.31 -7.57
N LEU A 33 31.94 21.41 -8.87
CA LEU A 33 32.38 22.54 -9.72
C LEU A 33 31.61 23.83 -9.38
N SER A 34 32.13 24.99 -9.78
CA SER A 34 31.37 26.24 -9.71
C SER A 34 30.11 26.17 -10.59
N GLU A 35 29.07 26.95 -10.31
CA GLU A 35 27.83 26.95 -11.13
C GLU A 35 28.14 27.19 -12.62
N THR A 36 29.11 28.05 -12.93
CA THR A 36 29.52 28.33 -14.31
C THR A 36 30.18 27.12 -14.97
N HIS A 37 31.13 26.48 -14.28
CA HIS A 37 31.83 25.31 -14.81
C HIS A 37 30.90 24.10 -14.94
N MET A 38 30.00 23.88 -13.96
CA MET A 38 29.04 22.79 -14.02
C MET A 38 28.09 22.94 -15.20
N LYS A 39 27.59 24.15 -15.46
CA LYS A 39 26.77 24.44 -16.65
C LYS A 39 27.54 24.21 -17.95
N GLN A 40 28.81 24.63 -18.03
CA GLN A 40 29.65 24.39 -19.20
C GLN A 40 29.85 22.90 -19.46
N LEU A 41 30.12 22.13 -18.40
CA LEU A 41 30.21 20.67 -18.49
C LEU A 41 28.90 20.05 -18.97
N CYS A 42 27.75 20.46 -18.41
CA CYS A 42 26.44 19.99 -18.86
C CYS A 42 26.19 20.31 -20.35
N GLU A 43 26.52 21.51 -20.81
CA GLU A 43 26.36 21.87 -22.23
C GLU A 43 27.25 21.01 -23.15
N ILE A 44 28.52 20.81 -22.79
CA ILE A 44 29.45 19.95 -23.56
C ILE A 44 28.91 18.52 -23.64
N VAL A 45 28.50 17.93 -22.51
CA VAL A 45 28.00 16.55 -22.50
C VAL A 45 26.67 16.44 -23.24
N LYS A 46 25.80 17.43 -23.11
CA LYS A 46 24.53 17.50 -23.85
C LYS A 46 24.78 17.52 -25.37
N GLU A 47 25.76 18.29 -25.85
CA GLU A 47 26.12 18.31 -27.28
C GLU A 47 26.55 16.91 -27.76
N PHE A 48 27.41 16.21 -27.02
CA PHE A 48 27.76 14.82 -27.35
C PHE A 48 26.52 13.91 -27.36
N MET A 49 25.71 13.96 -26.30
CA MET A 49 24.51 13.13 -26.16
C MET A 49 23.44 13.41 -27.22
N MET A 50 23.39 14.61 -27.81
CA MET A 50 22.48 14.93 -28.92
C MET A 50 22.85 14.17 -30.20
N GLU A 51 24.12 13.83 -30.40
CA GLU A 51 24.62 13.09 -31.58
C GLU A 51 24.50 11.57 -31.42
N GLU A 52 24.30 11.08 -30.20
CA GLU A 52 24.23 9.63 -29.90
C GLU A 52 22.93 8.98 -30.39
N SER A 53 22.97 7.69 -30.73
CA SER A 53 21.76 6.89 -30.95
C SER A 53 21.09 6.52 -29.61
N ASN A 54 19.78 6.24 -29.60
CA ASN A 54 19.13 5.73 -28.37
C ASN A 54 19.73 4.41 -27.91
N ILE A 55 20.26 3.61 -28.84
CA ILE A 55 21.09 2.44 -28.55
C ILE A 55 22.48 2.74 -29.09
N GLN A 56 23.46 2.89 -28.19
CA GLN A 56 24.84 3.13 -28.60
C GLN A 56 25.63 1.83 -28.83
N PRO A 57 26.30 1.69 -29.98
CA PRO A 57 27.21 0.57 -30.22
C PRO A 57 28.47 0.75 -29.38
N VAL A 58 28.89 -0.32 -28.70
CA VAL A 58 30.11 -0.37 -27.89
C VAL A 58 30.88 -1.63 -28.27
N SER A 59 32.20 -1.54 -28.38
CA SER A 59 33.05 -2.72 -28.66
C SER A 59 33.70 -3.26 -27.41
N THR A 60 33.97 -4.56 -27.36
CA THR A 60 34.80 -5.15 -26.32
C THR A 60 36.24 -4.60 -26.37
N PRO A 61 36.97 -4.62 -25.25
CA PRO A 61 36.54 -5.02 -23.91
C PRO A 61 35.71 -3.94 -23.21
N VAL A 62 34.68 -4.35 -22.45
CA VAL A 62 33.74 -3.43 -21.78
C VAL A 62 33.43 -3.85 -20.34
N THR A 63 33.32 -2.86 -19.46
CA THR A 63 32.78 -3.00 -18.11
C THR A 63 31.38 -2.39 -18.05
N ILE A 64 30.39 -3.20 -17.70
CA ILE A 64 29.02 -2.79 -17.44
C ILE A 64 28.87 -2.54 -15.94
N CYS A 65 28.36 -1.36 -15.61
CA CYS A 65 28.12 -0.88 -14.26
C CYS A 65 26.61 -0.65 -14.06
N GLY A 66 26.04 -1.23 -13.02
CA GLY A 66 24.65 -1.04 -12.63
C GLY A 66 24.41 0.29 -11.91
N ASP A 67 23.37 0.33 -11.08
CA ASP A 67 22.97 1.47 -10.26
C ASP A 67 24.10 2.00 -9.35
N ILE A 68 24.16 3.32 -9.15
CA ILE A 68 25.19 4.00 -8.32
C ILE A 68 24.60 4.83 -7.16
N HIS A 69 23.47 5.51 -7.38
CA HIS A 69 22.70 6.27 -6.37
C HIS A 69 23.56 7.20 -5.49
N GLY A 70 24.34 8.11 -6.07
CA GLY A 70 25.08 9.12 -5.31
C GLY A 70 26.13 8.58 -4.32
N GLN A 71 26.53 7.31 -4.45
CA GLN A 71 27.54 6.66 -3.60
C GLN A 71 28.97 6.92 -4.14
N PHE A 72 29.42 8.18 -4.11
CA PHE A 72 30.68 8.62 -4.73
C PHE A 72 31.91 7.77 -4.37
N TYR A 73 32.11 7.45 -3.09
CA TYR A 73 33.28 6.68 -2.65
C TYR A 73 33.24 5.22 -3.12
N ASP A 74 32.04 4.66 -3.25
CA ASP A 74 31.84 3.31 -3.76
C ASP A 74 32.00 3.30 -5.30
N LEU A 75 31.69 4.40 -6.00
CA LEU A 75 32.03 4.58 -7.42
C LEU A 75 33.55 4.62 -7.64
N LEU A 76 34.33 5.26 -6.76
CA LEU A 76 35.79 5.19 -6.85
C LEU A 76 36.32 3.76 -6.63
N GLU A 77 35.70 3.02 -5.70
CA GLU A 77 36.04 1.61 -5.48
C GLU A 77 35.70 0.74 -6.68
N LEU A 78 34.55 0.99 -7.33
CA LEU A 78 34.16 0.36 -8.59
C LEU A 78 35.24 0.51 -9.66
N PHE A 79 35.81 1.71 -9.84
CA PHE A 79 36.91 1.92 -10.77
C PHE A 79 38.16 1.13 -10.37
N ARG A 80 38.56 1.10 -9.08
CA ARG A 80 39.70 0.28 -8.62
C ARG A 80 39.50 -1.21 -8.93
N VAL A 81 38.29 -1.73 -8.68
CA VAL A 81 37.92 -3.13 -8.96
C VAL A 81 37.93 -3.44 -10.46
N SER A 82 37.57 -2.45 -11.28
CA SER A 82 37.55 -2.54 -12.75
C SER A 82 38.94 -2.36 -13.39
N GLY A 83 39.98 -2.07 -12.61
CA GLY A 83 41.33 -1.84 -13.12
C GLY A 83 41.63 -0.41 -13.54
N GLY A 84 40.91 0.58 -12.99
CA GLY A 84 41.16 2.01 -13.17
C GLY A 84 40.10 2.75 -13.99
N MET A 85 40.17 4.07 -13.98
CA MET A 85 39.49 4.92 -14.96
C MET A 85 40.18 4.82 -16.34
N PRO A 86 39.52 5.23 -17.45
CA PRO A 86 40.17 5.23 -18.76
C PRO A 86 41.48 6.05 -18.78
N ASP A 87 42.53 5.46 -19.33
CA ASP A 87 43.92 5.95 -19.39
C ASP A 87 44.63 6.17 -18.03
N GLU A 88 44.11 5.61 -16.94
CA GLU A 88 44.79 5.66 -15.64
C GLU A 88 45.90 4.60 -15.57
N SER A 89 47.16 5.03 -15.43
CA SER A 89 48.33 4.14 -15.40
C SER A 89 48.69 3.64 -13.99
N ASP A 90 48.39 4.43 -12.95
CA ASP A 90 48.75 4.16 -11.56
C ASP A 90 47.49 3.89 -10.70
N VAL A 91 46.86 2.75 -10.93
CA VAL A 91 45.61 2.38 -10.26
C VAL A 91 45.88 1.92 -8.82
N GLU A 92 45.22 2.58 -7.86
CA GLU A 92 45.24 2.11 -6.46
C GLU A 92 44.61 0.71 -6.36
N PRO A 93 45.18 -0.21 -5.56
CA PRO A 93 44.57 -1.53 -5.37
C PRO A 93 43.17 -1.38 -4.72
N PRO A 94 42.22 -2.28 -5.05
CA PRO A 94 40.91 -2.32 -4.39
C PRO A 94 41.05 -2.29 -2.86
N LYS A 95 40.25 -1.46 -2.21
CA LYS A 95 40.23 -1.35 -0.74
C LYS A 95 39.44 -2.48 -0.10
N THR A 96 38.51 -3.06 -0.85
CA THR A 96 37.78 -4.28 -0.51
C THR A 96 38.41 -5.48 -1.21
N SER A 97 38.25 -6.70 -0.67
CA SER A 97 38.76 -7.91 -1.31
C SER A 97 37.75 -8.39 -2.37
N PRO A 98 37.97 -8.16 -3.67
CA PRO A 98 36.98 -8.53 -4.66
C PRO A 98 37.00 -10.04 -4.90
N SER A 99 35.83 -10.66 -4.98
CA SER A 99 35.70 -12.04 -5.45
C SER A 99 35.28 -12.02 -6.92
N VAL A 100 36.10 -12.64 -7.77
CA VAL A 100 35.80 -12.82 -9.20
C VAL A 100 34.96 -14.08 -9.36
N ILE A 101 33.83 -13.97 -10.03
CA ILE A 101 32.94 -15.08 -10.35
C ILE A 101 32.75 -15.10 -11.85
N THR A 102 33.08 -16.24 -12.47
CA THR A 102 32.93 -16.45 -13.91
C THR A 102 31.60 -17.14 -14.21
N SER A 103 31.15 -17.09 -15.47
CA SER A 103 29.97 -17.86 -15.91
C SER A 103 30.10 -19.37 -15.67
N GLU A 104 31.32 -19.90 -15.62
CA GLU A 104 31.61 -21.32 -15.32
C GLU A 104 31.43 -21.67 -13.83
N ASP A 105 31.50 -20.69 -12.92
CA ASP A 105 31.25 -20.86 -11.49
C ASP A 105 29.75 -20.89 -11.13
N ILE A 106 28.87 -20.63 -12.11
CA ILE A 106 27.42 -20.42 -11.94
C ILE A 106 26.58 -21.66 -12.35
N GLU A 107 27.20 -22.71 -12.89
CA GLU A 107 26.51 -24.00 -13.09
C GLU A 107 26.21 -24.71 -11.75
N PRO A 108 25.05 -25.37 -11.60
CA PRO A 108 24.73 -26.10 -10.37
C PRO A 108 25.76 -27.22 -10.18
N PRO A 109 26.45 -27.30 -9.02
CA PRO A 109 27.39 -28.39 -8.79
C PRO A 109 26.60 -29.69 -8.65
N SER A 110 26.71 -30.59 -9.63
CA SER A 110 26.25 -31.98 -9.50
C SER A 110 27.06 -32.79 -8.47
N THR A 111 27.99 -32.17 -7.74
CA THR A 111 28.83 -32.81 -6.71
C THR A 111 29.31 -31.80 -5.66
N ILE A 112 28.97 -32.04 -4.39
CA ILE A 112 29.41 -31.27 -3.22
C ILE A 112 30.94 -31.29 -3.09
N THR A 113 31.58 -30.12 -3.08
CA THR A 113 33.05 -29.94 -3.03
C THR A 113 33.62 -29.62 -1.63
N ASP A 114 32.79 -29.50 -0.57
CA ASP A 114 33.28 -29.24 0.81
C ASP A 114 33.66 -30.53 1.59
N PRO A 115 34.94 -30.72 1.95
CA PRO A 115 35.43 -31.89 2.70
C PRO A 115 34.89 -32.00 4.14
N LYS A 116 34.48 -30.88 4.77
CA LYS A 116 34.00 -30.86 6.16
C LYS A 116 32.54 -31.31 6.27
N LEU A 117 31.73 -31.02 5.26
CA LEU A 117 30.32 -31.47 5.19
C LEU A 117 30.21 -32.99 5.01
N ARG A 118 31.14 -33.59 4.26
CA ARG A 118 31.16 -35.03 3.94
C ARG A 118 31.38 -35.94 5.18
N LYS A 119 31.97 -35.41 6.26
CA LYS A 119 32.28 -36.20 7.47
C LYS A 119 31.10 -36.30 8.45
N LYS A 120 30.11 -35.40 8.36
CA LYS A 120 28.91 -35.44 9.20
C LYS A 120 27.79 -36.33 8.66
N LEU A 121 27.78 -36.60 7.35
CA LEU A 121 26.71 -37.34 6.67
C LEU A 121 26.98 -38.85 6.50
N ARG A 122 28.15 -39.36 6.93
CA ARG A 122 28.56 -40.77 6.73
C ARG A 122 28.16 -41.75 7.85
N ASN A 123 27.21 -41.40 8.71
CA ASN A 123 26.61 -42.30 9.70
C ASN A 123 25.11 -42.54 9.41
N SER A 124 24.82 -43.17 8.28
CA SER A 124 23.64 -44.02 8.06
C SER A 124 23.80 -44.67 6.69
N GLY A 125 24.07 -45.98 6.68
CA GLY A 125 24.46 -46.70 5.48
C GLY A 125 23.29 -47.36 4.75
N HIS A 126 23.43 -47.55 3.45
CA HIS A 126 23.43 -48.87 2.81
C HIS A 126 24.00 -48.77 1.39
N SER A 127 24.58 -49.88 0.95
CA SER A 127 25.34 -50.13 -0.27
C SER A 127 24.48 -50.14 -1.53
N ASP A 128 25.08 -49.84 -2.69
CA ASP A 128 25.39 -50.89 -3.68
C ASP A 128 26.33 -50.37 -4.77
N ASP A 129 27.23 -51.28 -5.15
CA ASP A 129 28.38 -51.14 -6.04
C ASP A 129 27.99 -50.99 -7.52
N PHE A 130 28.81 -50.31 -8.31
CA PHE A 130 29.55 -50.93 -9.44
C PHE A 130 30.69 -49.99 -9.88
N ALA A 131 31.86 -50.62 -10.07
CA ALA A 131 33.18 -50.02 -10.21
C ALA A 131 33.63 -49.89 -11.69
N ASP A 132 34.66 -49.06 -11.88
CA ASP A 132 35.87 -49.26 -12.74
C ASP A 132 36.30 -47.91 -13.38
N ASP A 133 37.57 -47.51 -13.48
CA ASP A 133 38.86 -47.98 -12.96
C ASP A 133 39.92 -46.87 -13.26
N ALA A 134 40.98 -46.82 -12.43
CA ALA A 134 42.34 -46.26 -12.60
C ALA A 134 42.58 -44.81 -13.09
N GLY A 135 43.48 -44.00 -12.50
CA GLY A 135 44.45 -44.25 -11.45
C GLY A 135 45.42 -43.07 -11.22
N SER A 136 45.79 -42.92 -9.93
CA SER A 136 47.01 -42.36 -9.31
C SER A 136 47.43 -40.89 -9.52
N THR A 137 47.00 -40.07 -8.55
CA THR A 137 47.82 -39.25 -7.63
C THR A 137 49.33 -39.09 -7.84
N SER A 138 49.80 -37.82 -7.84
CA SER A 138 50.82 -37.39 -6.88
C SER A 138 50.79 -35.88 -6.66
N SER A 139 50.78 -35.52 -5.38
CA SER A 139 50.84 -34.18 -4.83
C SER A 139 52.19 -33.51 -5.03
N GLN A 140 52.22 -32.19 -5.29
CA GLN A 140 52.84 -31.19 -4.42
C GLN A 140 53.06 -29.84 -5.12
N ARG A 141 52.80 -28.80 -4.32
CA ARG A 141 53.52 -27.52 -4.25
C ARG A 141 53.24 -26.49 -5.34
N ALA A 142 52.38 -25.55 -4.94
CA ALA A 142 52.49 -24.14 -5.29
C ALA A 142 53.96 -23.68 -5.14
N ARG A 143 54.52 -23.22 -6.25
CA ARG A 143 55.66 -22.32 -6.29
C ARG A 143 55.14 -20.97 -6.78
N SER A 144 55.36 -19.96 -5.96
CA SER A 144 55.33 -18.57 -6.35
C SER A 144 56.30 -18.34 -7.51
N SER A 145 55.86 -17.61 -8.53
CA SER A 145 56.76 -16.95 -9.48
C SER A 145 56.34 -15.50 -9.61
N SER A 146 57.36 -14.67 -9.50
CA SER A 146 57.39 -13.23 -9.35
C SER A 146 56.96 -12.47 -10.60
N ALA A 147 56.45 -11.26 -10.35
CA ALA A 147 56.25 -10.15 -11.29
C ALA A 147 57.18 -10.14 -12.51
N GLY A 148 56.56 -10.11 -13.68
CA GLY A 148 57.08 -9.45 -14.88
C GLY A 148 56.27 -8.18 -15.09
N SER A 149 56.93 -7.04 -14.95
CA SER A 149 56.46 -5.71 -15.32
C SER A 149 56.06 -5.66 -16.79
N ASN A 150 54.80 -5.38 -17.08
CA ASN A 150 54.37 -4.72 -18.31
C ASN A 150 53.32 -3.68 -17.89
N GLU A 151 53.61 -2.40 -18.11
CA GLU A 151 52.60 -1.34 -18.12
C GLU A 151 51.56 -1.70 -19.19
N VAL A 152 50.44 -2.28 -18.75
CA VAL A 152 49.25 -2.43 -19.60
C VAL A 152 48.37 -1.25 -19.26
N THR A 153 48.41 -0.21 -20.11
CA THR A 153 47.33 0.79 -20.14
C THR A 153 46.05 0.05 -20.53
N LEU A 154 45.13 -0.13 -19.59
CA LEU A 154 43.85 -0.80 -19.83
C LEU A 154 42.99 0.06 -20.75
N ASN A 155 42.97 -0.28 -22.04
CA ASN A 155 42.09 0.35 -23.03
C ASN A 155 40.71 -0.34 -22.97
N ARG A 156 39.86 0.05 -22.02
CA ARG A 156 38.55 -0.57 -21.75
C ARG A 156 37.41 0.43 -21.81
N ASN A 157 36.27 0.01 -22.36
CA ASN A 157 35.05 0.80 -22.46
C ASN A 157 34.18 0.62 -21.20
N PHE A 158 33.35 1.61 -20.88
CA PHE A 158 32.43 1.58 -19.75
C PHE A 158 31.00 1.88 -20.19
N VAL A 159 30.06 1.07 -19.72
CA VAL A 159 28.61 1.29 -19.88
C VAL A 159 27.99 1.41 -18.50
N PHE A 160 27.47 2.59 -18.17
CA PHE A 160 26.78 2.85 -16.91
C PHE A 160 25.27 2.82 -17.12
N LEU A 161 24.58 1.91 -16.45
CA LEU A 161 23.18 1.57 -16.72
C LEU A 161 22.13 2.53 -16.12
N GLY A 162 22.54 3.65 -15.51
CA GLY A 162 21.62 4.67 -14.99
C GLY A 162 21.60 4.73 -13.46
N ASP A 163 20.67 5.53 -12.93
CA ASP A 163 20.50 5.77 -11.51
C ASP A 163 21.79 6.25 -10.82
N TYR A 164 22.30 7.39 -11.29
CA TYR A 164 23.54 8.01 -10.83
C TYR A 164 23.35 8.87 -9.59
N VAL A 165 22.15 9.41 -9.43
CA VAL A 165 21.78 10.42 -8.43
C VAL A 165 20.73 9.87 -7.46
N ASP A 166 20.50 10.63 -6.38
CA ASP A 166 19.59 10.30 -5.28
C ASP A 166 20.08 9.14 -4.39
N ARG A 167 19.47 9.00 -3.20
CA ARG A 167 19.67 7.90 -2.23
C ARG A 167 21.09 7.69 -1.68
N GLY A 168 22.10 8.41 -2.16
CA GLY A 168 23.45 8.55 -1.60
C GLY A 168 23.77 9.97 -1.14
N TYR A 169 24.88 10.16 -0.41
CA TYR A 169 25.24 11.45 0.17
C TYR A 169 25.80 12.48 -0.83
N PHE A 170 26.26 12.03 -1.99
CA PHE A 170 27.08 12.84 -2.91
C PHE A 170 26.61 12.70 -4.36
N SER A 171 25.31 12.91 -4.62
CA SER A 171 24.73 12.72 -5.96
C SER A 171 25.32 13.68 -6.97
N LEU A 172 25.55 14.94 -6.59
CA LEU A 172 26.15 15.93 -7.47
C LEU A 172 27.59 15.58 -7.82
N GLU A 173 28.41 15.17 -6.86
CA GLU A 173 29.80 14.78 -7.12
C GLU A 173 29.88 13.51 -7.96
N THR A 174 29.02 12.50 -7.68
CA THR A 174 28.92 11.29 -8.49
C THR A 174 28.59 11.62 -9.94
N LEU A 175 27.53 12.42 -10.17
CA LEU A 175 27.16 12.82 -11.52
C LEU A 175 28.26 13.66 -12.19
N THR A 176 28.88 14.59 -11.46
CA THR A 176 29.96 15.43 -11.98
C THR A 176 31.14 14.58 -12.47
N LEU A 177 31.55 13.55 -11.72
CA LEU A 177 32.63 12.65 -12.11
C LEU A 177 32.29 11.90 -13.40
N LEU A 178 31.08 11.34 -13.51
CA LEU A 178 30.63 10.63 -14.71
C LEU A 178 30.53 11.55 -15.93
N LEU A 179 30.03 12.78 -15.76
CA LEU A 179 29.95 13.78 -16.83
C LEU A 179 31.34 14.23 -17.29
N CYS A 180 32.30 14.43 -16.36
CA CYS A 180 33.69 14.73 -16.72
C CYS A 180 34.33 13.59 -17.52
N LEU A 181 34.09 12.34 -17.11
CA LEU A 181 34.57 11.17 -17.84
C LEU A 181 33.94 11.07 -19.23
N LYS A 182 32.63 11.33 -19.37
CA LYS A 182 31.95 11.39 -20.67
C LYS A 182 32.52 12.50 -21.56
N ALA A 183 32.75 13.68 -21.01
CA ALA A 183 33.30 14.81 -21.77
C ALA A 183 34.74 14.56 -22.25
N LYS A 184 35.55 13.85 -21.46
CA LYS A 184 36.94 13.53 -21.80
C LYS A 184 37.07 12.30 -22.70
N TYR A 185 36.18 11.32 -22.54
CA TYR A 185 36.22 10.03 -23.23
C TYR A 185 34.86 9.68 -23.84
N PRO A 186 34.35 10.50 -24.77
CA PRO A 186 32.99 10.36 -25.31
C PRO A 186 32.74 9.00 -25.97
N ASP A 187 33.75 8.42 -26.61
CA ASP A 187 33.65 7.12 -27.30
C ASP A 187 33.87 5.91 -26.39
N ARG A 188 34.34 6.12 -25.15
CA ARG A 188 34.66 5.03 -24.20
C ARG A 188 33.75 4.99 -22.98
N VAL A 189 32.99 6.04 -22.72
CA VAL A 189 32.05 6.12 -21.59
C VAL A 189 30.65 6.31 -22.15
N THR A 190 29.80 5.31 -21.95
CA THR A 190 28.39 5.33 -22.35
C THR A 190 27.53 5.48 -21.09
N LEU A 191 26.65 6.49 -21.09
CA LEU A 191 25.71 6.76 -20.01
C LEU A 191 24.28 6.47 -20.49
N VAL A 192 23.68 5.42 -19.94
CA VAL A 192 22.30 5.03 -20.17
C VAL A 192 21.41 5.70 -19.12
N ARG A 193 20.25 6.20 -19.54
CA ARG A 193 19.30 6.88 -18.67
C ARG A 193 18.59 5.89 -17.75
N GLY A 194 18.64 6.13 -16.44
CA GLY A 194 17.82 5.45 -15.44
C GLY A 194 16.54 6.21 -15.10
N ASN A 195 15.73 5.64 -14.22
CA ASN A 195 14.50 6.31 -13.79
C ASN A 195 14.77 7.46 -12.81
N HIS A 196 15.93 7.47 -12.14
CA HIS A 196 16.37 8.58 -11.30
C HIS A 196 16.92 9.78 -12.10
N GLU A 197 17.23 9.62 -13.39
CA GLU A 197 17.50 10.74 -14.30
C GLU A 197 16.20 11.41 -14.79
N SER A 198 15.35 11.78 -13.83
CA SER A 198 14.03 12.39 -14.01
C SER A 198 13.86 13.61 -13.09
N ARG A 199 13.18 14.65 -13.58
CA ARG A 199 12.84 15.82 -12.73
C ARG A 199 11.91 15.43 -11.59
N GLN A 200 11.00 14.47 -11.80
CA GLN A 200 10.03 14.07 -10.80
C GLN A 200 10.71 13.31 -9.66
N ILE A 201 11.57 12.35 -10.00
CA ILE A 201 12.27 11.50 -9.02
C ILE A 201 13.30 12.31 -8.23
N THR A 202 14.11 13.13 -8.90
CA THR A 202 15.17 13.94 -8.23
C THR A 202 14.64 15.00 -7.26
N GLN A 203 13.39 15.44 -7.42
CA GLN A 203 12.73 16.34 -6.47
C GLN A 203 12.29 15.63 -5.18
N VAL A 204 12.11 14.31 -5.24
CA VAL A 204 11.63 13.50 -4.12
C VAL A 204 12.79 12.86 -3.35
N TYR A 205 13.85 12.42 -4.04
CA TYR A 205 14.88 11.56 -3.45
C TYR A 205 16.24 12.22 -3.19
N GLY A 206 16.33 13.54 -3.31
CA GLY A 206 17.36 14.37 -2.66
C GLY A 206 18.27 15.16 -3.59
N PHE A 207 18.41 14.79 -4.86
CA PHE A 207 19.34 15.48 -5.77
C PHE A 207 18.98 16.95 -6.00
N TYR A 208 17.69 17.28 -6.10
CA TYR A 208 17.24 18.68 -6.18
C TYR A 208 17.68 19.49 -4.96
N GLU A 209 17.48 18.93 -3.77
CA GLU A 209 17.82 19.60 -2.51
C GLU A 209 19.33 19.78 -2.39
N GLU A 210 20.11 18.75 -2.72
CA GLU A 210 21.57 18.79 -2.70
C GLU A 210 22.12 19.91 -3.59
N CYS A 211 21.61 20.02 -4.83
CA CYS A 211 21.97 21.12 -5.73
C CYS A 211 21.59 22.48 -5.14
N PHE A 212 20.38 22.59 -4.61
CA PHE A 212 19.89 23.84 -4.03
C PHE A 212 20.72 24.27 -2.81
N GLN A 213 21.10 23.33 -1.94
CA GLN A 213 21.93 23.60 -0.75
C GLN A 213 23.34 24.06 -1.14
N LYS A 214 23.95 23.46 -2.17
CA LYS A 214 25.33 23.77 -2.58
C LYS A 214 25.44 25.09 -3.35
N TYR A 215 24.46 25.41 -4.21
CA TYR A 215 24.50 26.59 -5.08
C TYR A 215 23.57 27.74 -4.64
N GLY A 216 22.70 27.50 -3.66
CA GLY A 216 21.70 28.46 -3.18
C GLY A 216 20.52 28.67 -4.15
N ASN A 217 20.45 27.91 -5.24
CA ASN A 217 19.43 28.02 -6.27
C ASN A 217 19.33 26.71 -7.10
N ALA A 218 18.26 26.57 -7.90
CA ALA A 218 17.99 25.35 -8.69
C ALA A 218 18.65 25.32 -10.09
N SER A 219 19.55 26.26 -10.38
CA SER A 219 20.11 26.49 -11.72
C SER A 219 20.97 25.32 -12.21
N VAL A 220 21.80 24.76 -11.33
CA VAL A 220 22.62 23.58 -11.64
C VAL A 220 21.74 22.34 -11.81
N TRP A 221 20.76 22.12 -10.93
CA TRP A 221 19.81 21.01 -11.08
C TRP A 221 19.10 21.06 -12.44
N LYS A 222 18.63 22.25 -12.87
CA LYS A 222 18.03 22.42 -14.20
C LYS A 222 18.98 22.04 -15.33
N ALA A 223 20.26 22.44 -15.24
CA ALA A 223 21.27 22.09 -16.23
C ALA A 223 21.54 20.58 -16.27
N CYS A 224 21.59 19.91 -15.12
CA CYS A 224 21.70 18.45 -15.05
C CYS A 224 20.47 17.75 -15.67
N CYS A 225 19.26 18.20 -15.35
CA CYS A 225 18.04 17.63 -15.96
C CYS A 225 17.97 17.85 -17.48
N GLN A 226 18.57 18.93 -18.00
CA GLN A 226 18.69 19.10 -19.44
C GLN A 226 19.63 18.08 -20.07
N VAL A 227 20.69 17.64 -19.38
CA VAL A 227 21.52 16.52 -19.84
C VAL A 227 20.71 15.22 -19.82
N PHE A 228 19.94 14.97 -18.75
CA PHE A 228 19.12 13.76 -18.61
C PHE A 228 18.17 13.56 -19.80
N ASP A 229 17.58 14.64 -20.32
CA ASP A 229 16.71 14.57 -21.50
C ASP A 229 17.38 13.92 -22.72
N PHE A 230 18.70 14.07 -22.88
CA PHE A 230 19.42 13.56 -24.04
C PHE A 230 20.17 12.24 -23.80
N MET A 231 20.17 11.72 -22.57
CA MET A 231 20.83 10.44 -22.26
C MET A 231 20.23 9.27 -23.06
N THR A 232 21.10 8.38 -23.52
CA THR A 232 20.73 7.21 -24.33
C THR A 232 19.83 6.23 -23.55
N LEU A 233 19.03 5.43 -24.25
CA LEU A 233 18.10 4.47 -23.62
C LEU A 233 18.71 3.07 -23.47
N GLY A 234 19.82 2.81 -24.14
CA GLY A 234 20.58 1.59 -24.01
C GLY A 234 21.89 1.61 -24.77
N ALA A 235 22.63 0.51 -24.66
CA ALA A 235 23.83 0.23 -25.44
C ALA A 235 23.77 -1.18 -26.01
N ILE A 236 24.51 -1.44 -27.10
CA ILE A 236 24.63 -2.75 -27.71
C ILE A 236 26.11 -3.10 -27.85
N ILE A 237 26.57 -4.12 -27.14
CA ILE A 237 27.96 -4.56 -27.16
C ILE A 237 28.14 -5.59 -28.27
N ASP A 238 28.98 -5.27 -29.24
CA ASP A 238 29.29 -6.06 -30.45
C ASP A 238 28.07 -6.66 -31.16
N GLY A 239 26.92 -5.97 -31.08
CA GLY A 239 25.67 -6.40 -31.70
C GLY A 239 24.96 -7.56 -30.97
N ARG A 240 25.49 -8.06 -29.85
CA ARG A 240 25.04 -9.31 -29.21
C ARG A 240 24.54 -9.16 -27.78
N VAL A 241 25.01 -8.16 -27.03
CA VAL A 241 24.58 -7.93 -25.64
C VAL A 241 23.89 -6.59 -25.51
N LEU A 242 22.59 -6.62 -25.19
CA LEU A 242 21.80 -5.41 -24.97
C LEU A 242 21.96 -4.94 -23.53
N CYS A 243 22.29 -3.67 -23.35
CA CYS A 243 22.37 -2.98 -22.07
C CYS A 243 21.23 -1.97 -21.96
N VAL A 244 20.36 -2.10 -20.95
CA VAL A 244 19.25 -1.17 -20.65
C VAL A 244 19.16 -0.94 -19.14
N HIS A 245 18.49 0.12 -18.69
CA HIS A 245 18.36 0.35 -17.24
C HIS A 245 17.35 -0.61 -16.59
N GLY A 246 16.08 -0.50 -16.98
CA GLY A 246 14.99 -1.31 -16.48
C GLY A 246 14.91 -2.63 -17.22
N GLY A 247 14.14 -2.71 -18.30
CA GLY A 247 13.89 -3.99 -18.95
C GLY A 247 13.29 -3.86 -20.32
N LEU A 248 12.52 -4.86 -20.72
CA LEU A 248 11.85 -4.90 -22.02
C LEU A 248 10.50 -4.19 -21.96
N SER A 249 9.96 -3.82 -23.13
CA SER A 249 8.62 -3.23 -23.28
C SER A 249 7.75 -4.10 -24.19
N PRO A 250 6.44 -4.28 -23.90
CA PRO A 250 5.52 -4.97 -24.80
C PRO A 250 5.32 -4.23 -26.13
N GLU A 251 5.65 -2.93 -26.21
CA GLU A 251 5.58 -2.13 -27.44
C GLU A 251 6.81 -2.29 -28.34
N ILE A 252 7.91 -2.84 -27.79
CA ILE A 252 9.20 -2.96 -28.46
C ILE A 252 9.51 -4.45 -28.66
N ARG A 253 9.49 -4.88 -29.91
CA ARG A 253 9.89 -6.23 -30.31
C ARG A 253 11.28 -6.25 -30.94
N THR A 254 11.75 -5.13 -31.47
CA THR A 254 13.05 -5.01 -32.17
C THR A 254 13.89 -3.85 -31.64
N LEU A 255 15.22 -3.96 -31.73
CA LEU A 255 16.15 -2.89 -31.36
C LEU A 255 15.91 -1.60 -32.17
N ASP A 256 15.49 -1.72 -33.43
CA ASP A 256 15.18 -0.55 -34.27
C ASP A 256 14.00 0.27 -33.75
N GLN A 257 13.04 -0.35 -33.04
CA GLN A 257 11.96 0.40 -32.38
C GLN A 257 12.46 1.25 -31.22
N VAL A 258 13.49 0.79 -30.49
CA VAL A 258 14.13 1.60 -29.43
C VAL A 258 14.85 2.80 -30.05
N ARG A 259 15.50 2.63 -31.21
CA ARG A 259 16.24 3.69 -31.91
C ARG A 259 15.39 4.90 -32.29
N VAL A 260 14.08 4.70 -32.49
CA VAL A 260 13.14 5.76 -32.91
C VAL A 260 12.32 6.36 -31.76
N VAL A 261 12.51 5.90 -30.52
CA VAL A 261 11.84 6.49 -29.34
C VAL A 261 12.27 7.95 -29.17
N ALA A 262 11.31 8.86 -28.98
CA ALA A 262 11.63 10.26 -28.68
C ALA A 262 12.21 10.38 -27.26
N ARG A 263 13.55 10.40 -27.11
CA ARG A 263 14.20 10.46 -25.79
C ARG A 263 14.29 11.86 -25.18
N ALA A 264 14.35 12.90 -26.02
CA ALA A 264 14.59 14.32 -25.68
C ALA A 264 13.41 14.98 -24.94
N GLN A 265 13.01 14.40 -23.82
CA GLN A 265 11.89 14.81 -22.99
C GLN A 265 12.05 14.25 -21.58
N GLU A 266 11.17 14.70 -20.68
CA GLU A 266 10.96 14.02 -19.40
C GLU A 266 10.44 12.60 -19.61
N ILE A 267 10.76 11.67 -18.71
CA ILE A 267 10.29 10.29 -18.79
C ILE A 267 8.75 10.29 -18.75
N PRO A 268 8.06 9.76 -19.78
CA PRO A 268 6.60 9.67 -19.80
C PRO A 268 6.07 8.75 -18.70
N HIS A 269 4.77 8.87 -18.39
CA HIS A 269 4.12 8.02 -17.39
C HIS A 269 3.82 6.61 -17.90
N GLU A 270 3.80 6.38 -19.22
CA GLU A 270 3.50 5.09 -19.87
C GLU A 270 4.19 4.99 -21.24
N GLY A 271 4.17 3.79 -21.82
CA GLY A 271 4.69 3.48 -23.16
C GLY A 271 6.17 3.08 -23.18
N ALA A 272 6.67 2.77 -24.38
CA ALA A 272 8.00 2.21 -24.62
C ALA A 272 9.16 2.86 -23.84
N PHE A 273 9.21 4.19 -23.75
CA PHE A 273 10.28 4.88 -23.00
C PHE A 273 10.16 4.63 -21.49
N CYS A 274 8.96 4.78 -20.92
CA CYS A 274 8.70 4.47 -19.51
C CYS A 274 9.08 3.01 -19.20
N ASP A 275 8.68 2.09 -20.06
CA ASP A 275 8.92 0.66 -19.86
C ASP A 275 10.41 0.30 -19.85
N LEU A 276 11.23 0.86 -20.74
CA LEU A 276 12.67 0.57 -20.82
C LEU A 276 13.44 0.94 -19.55
N VAL A 277 12.93 1.89 -18.77
CA VAL A 277 13.55 2.36 -17.51
C VAL A 277 12.83 1.88 -16.24
N TRP A 278 11.65 1.25 -16.35
CA TRP A 278 10.86 0.80 -15.18
C TRP A 278 10.50 -0.69 -15.16
N SER A 279 10.64 -1.41 -16.27
CA SER A 279 10.22 -2.81 -16.37
C SER A 279 11.19 -3.75 -15.67
N ASP A 280 10.67 -4.90 -15.21
CA ASP A 280 11.31 -5.84 -14.31
C ASP A 280 11.16 -7.31 -14.74
N PRO A 281 12.22 -8.12 -14.80
CA PRO A 281 12.06 -9.56 -14.94
C PRO A 281 11.48 -10.15 -13.65
N ASP A 282 10.57 -11.10 -13.78
CA ASP A 282 9.98 -11.83 -12.64
C ASP A 282 9.51 -13.23 -13.08
N ASP A 283 9.10 -14.06 -12.13
CA ASP A 283 8.58 -15.42 -12.39
C ASP A 283 7.14 -15.37 -12.92
N VAL A 284 7.00 -14.81 -14.12
CA VAL A 284 5.77 -14.75 -14.91
C VAL A 284 6.01 -15.42 -16.26
N GLU A 285 4.96 -15.97 -16.89
CA GLU A 285 5.14 -16.68 -18.16
C GLU A 285 5.36 -15.75 -19.35
N THR A 286 4.76 -14.55 -19.35
CA THR A 286 4.90 -13.56 -20.44
C THR A 286 5.00 -12.13 -19.89
N TRP A 287 3.98 -11.29 -20.04
CA TRP A 287 3.93 -9.93 -19.48
C TRP A 287 2.95 -9.87 -18.32
N ALA A 288 3.26 -9.11 -17.28
CA ALA A 288 2.31 -8.77 -16.21
C ALA A 288 2.48 -7.30 -15.78
N VAL A 289 1.47 -6.75 -15.11
CA VAL A 289 1.50 -5.34 -14.69
C VAL A 289 2.54 -5.14 -13.59
N SER A 290 3.42 -4.15 -13.75
CA SER A 290 4.44 -3.83 -12.74
C SER A 290 3.80 -3.28 -11.47
N PRO A 291 4.15 -3.82 -10.28
CA PRO A 291 3.70 -3.27 -9.00
C PRO A 291 4.31 -1.90 -8.67
N ARG A 292 5.22 -1.38 -9.52
CA ARG A 292 5.81 -0.04 -9.41
C ARG A 292 4.87 1.06 -9.90
N GLY A 293 3.79 0.71 -10.61
CA GLY A 293 2.88 1.66 -11.24
C GLY A 293 3.42 2.30 -12.52
N ALA A 294 4.57 1.83 -13.01
CA ALA A 294 5.23 2.18 -14.26
C ALA A 294 6.00 0.95 -14.77
N GLY A 295 6.09 0.78 -16.09
CA GLY A 295 6.69 -0.41 -16.72
C GLY A 295 5.88 -1.70 -16.55
N TRP A 296 6.51 -2.82 -16.89
CA TRP A 296 5.92 -4.16 -16.90
C TRP A 296 6.80 -5.18 -16.17
N LEU A 297 6.18 -6.24 -15.65
CA LEU A 297 6.90 -7.48 -15.35
C LEU A 297 7.01 -8.32 -16.62
N PHE A 298 8.16 -8.95 -16.86
CA PHE A 298 8.34 -9.85 -18.00
C PHE A 298 9.01 -11.17 -17.63
N GLY A 299 8.61 -12.22 -18.33
CA GLY A 299 9.01 -13.60 -18.12
C GLY A 299 10.12 -14.09 -19.05
N ASP A 300 10.50 -15.34 -18.86
CA ASP A 300 11.50 -16.05 -19.66
C ASP A 300 11.13 -16.09 -21.14
N LYS A 301 9.86 -16.38 -21.50
CA LYS A 301 9.41 -16.45 -22.90
C LYS A 301 9.54 -15.12 -23.63
N VAL A 302 9.26 -14.02 -22.94
CA VAL A 302 9.39 -12.67 -23.50
C VAL A 302 10.86 -12.36 -23.78
N ALA A 303 11.73 -12.66 -22.81
CA ALA A 303 13.17 -12.48 -22.97
C ALA A 303 13.75 -13.37 -24.09
N ASP A 304 13.35 -14.63 -24.13
CA ASP A 304 13.76 -15.60 -25.15
C ASP A 304 13.34 -15.15 -26.55
N GLU A 305 12.08 -14.74 -26.71
CA GLU A 305 11.58 -14.24 -27.99
C GLU A 305 12.33 -12.98 -28.42
N PHE A 306 12.51 -12.02 -27.50
CA PHE A 306 13.19 -10.78 -27.80
C PHE A 306 14.66 -11.02 -28.18
N CYS A 307 15.37 -11.87 -27.44
CA CYS A 307 16.74 -12.25 -27.76
C CYS A 307 16.84 -12.97 -29.10
N HIS A 308 15.92 -13.89 -29.39
CA HIS A 308 15.88 -14.60 -30.67
C HIS A 308 15.64 -13.66 -31.86
N VAL A 309 14.67 -12.75 -31.75
CA VAL A 309 14.32 -11.81 -32.82
C VAL A 309 15.46 -10.84 -33.13
N ASN A 310 16.25 -10.47 -32.11
CA ASN A 310 17.30 -9.45 -32.23
C ASN A 310 18.73 -10.05 -32.29
N ASP A 311 18.87 -11.37 -32.39
CA ASP A 311 20.15 -12.09 -32.36
C ASP A 311 21.04 -11.75 -31.14
N LEU A 312 20.41 -11.62 -29.97
CA LEU A 312 21.07 -11.33 -28.71
C LEU A 312 21.41 -12.60 -27.93
N THR A 313 22.54 -12.57 -27.23
CA THR A 313 22.94 -13.62 -26.28
C THR A 313 22.59 -13.25 -24.84
N LEU A 314 22.54 -11.96 -24.53
CA LEU A 314 22.34 -11.47 -23.16
C LEU A 314 21.67 -10.09 -23.16
N ILE A 315 20.77 -9.89 -22.20
CA ILE A 315 20.25 -8.58 -21.79
C ILE A 315 20.83 -8.28 -20.41
N ALA A 316 21.73 -7.30 -20.33
CA ALA A 316 22.26 -6.79 -19.09
C ALA A 316 21.46 -5.56 -18.65
N ARG A 317 20.91 -5.60 -17.44
CA ARG A 317 20.07 -4.54 -16.87
C ARG A 317 20.46 -4.18 -15.44
N ALA A 318 19.83 -3.14 -14.88
CA ALA A 318 20.05 -2.67 -13.51
C ALA A 318 18.72 -2.56 -12.74
N HIS A 319 18.42 -1.47 -12.02
CA HIS A 319 17.11 -1.08 -11.46
C HIS A 319 16.50 -1.94 -10.31
N GLN A 320 16.75 -3.25 -10.27
CA GLN A 320 16.29 -4.14 -9.18
C GLN A 320 17.46 -4.43 -8.25
N LEU A 321 17.31 -4.09 -6.96
CA LEU A 321 18.29 -4.45 -5.95
C LEU A 321 18.49 -5.98 -5.92
N VAL A 322 19.74 -6.41 -6.03
CA VAL A 322 20.15 -7.81 -5.88
C VAL A 322 21.22 -7.90 -4.79
N ASN A 323 20.98 -8.72 -3.78
CA ASN A 323 21.80 -8.73 -2.56
C ASN A 323 23.24 -9.21 -2.82
N GLU A 324 23.39 -10.09 -3.79
CA GLU A 324 24.64 -10.71 -4.20
C GLU A 324 25.45 -9.84 -5.18
N GLY A 325 24.93 -8.68 -5.58
CA GLY A 325 25.55 -7.75 -6.52
C GLY A 325 25.23 -8.04 -8.00
N TYR A 326 24.83 -9.26 -8.35
CA TYR A 326 24.25 -9.60 -9.66
C TYR A 326 23.26 -10.77 -9.54
N LYS A 327 22.37 -10.94 -10.53
CA LYS A 327 21.43 -12.07 -10.58
C LYS A 327 21.01 -12.39 -12.01
N TYR A 328 21.07 -13.66 -12.40
CA TYR A 328 20.34 -14.17 -13.58
C TYR A 328 18.90 -14.52 -13.18
N HIS A 329 17.93 -14.06 -13.97
CA HIS A 329 16.51 -14.20 -13.60
C HIS A 329 15.86 -15.48 -14.15
N PHE A 330 16.36 -16.01 -15.26
CA PHE A 330 15.77 -17.15 -15.96
C PHE A 330 16.77 -18.29 -16.14
N ALA A 331 16.26 -19.50 -16.36
CA ALA A 331 17.07 -20.70 -16.54
C ALA A 331 18.02 -20.60 -17.75
N ASN A 332 17.61 -19.89 -18.81
CA ASN A 332 18.42 -19.67 -20.01
C ASN A 332 19.56 -18.65 -19.82
N GLN A 333 19.64 -18.00 -18.65
CA GLN A 333 20.67 -17.01 -18.30
C GLN A 333 20.84 -15.88 -19.33
N ASN A 334 19.78 -15.56 -20.07
CA ASN A 334 19.78 -14.52 -21.10
C ASN A 334 19.37 -13.13 -20.57
N VAL A 335 19.02 -13.01 -19.29
CA VAL A 335 18.74 -11.73 -18.61
C VAL A 335 19.48 -11.69 -17.28
N VAL A 336 20.32 -10.68 -17.10
CA VAL A 336 21.08 -10.46 -15.87
C VAL A 336 20.87 -9.06 -15.33
N THR A 337 20.65 -8.95 -14.02
CA THR A 337 20.75 -7.68 -13.30
C THR A 337 22.16 -7.51 -12.74
N VAL A 338 22.79 -6.38 -13.04
CA VAL A 338 24.05 -5.91 -12.46
C VAL A 338 23.74 -4.77 -11.49
N TRP A 339 24.24 -4.86 -10.26
CA TRP A 339 24.02 -3.84 -9.23
C TRP A 339 25.34 -3.34 -8.68
N SER A 340 25.61 -2.04 -8.81
CA SER A 340 26.93 -1.46 -8.52
C SER A 340 26.97 -0.58 -7.27
N ALA A 341 25.88 -0.52 -6.50
CA ALA A 341 25.75 0.27 -5.28
C ALA A 341 25.78 -0.62 -4.01
N PRO A 342 26.96 -0.83 -3.38
CA PRO A 342 27.08 -1.72 -2.24
C PRO A 342 26.53 -1.08 -0.97
N ASN A 343 26.02 -1.90 -0.03
CA ASN A 343 25.32 -1.44 1.16
C ASN A 343 24.36 -0.29 0.83
N TYR A 344 23.47 -0.55 -0.12
CA TYR A 344 22.59 0.43 -0.72
C TYR A 344 21.87 1.28 0.33
N CYS A 345 21.73 2.59 0.05
CA CYS A 345 21.23 3.60 0.99
C CYS A 345 21.99 3.61 2.36
N TYR A 346 23.22 3.07 2.38
CA TYR A 346 24.06 2.87 3.55
C TYR A 346 23.45 1.98 4.64
N ARG A 347 22.55 1.06 4.26
CA ARG A 347 21.83 0.20 5.22
C ARG A 347 21.42 -1.20 4.73
N CYS A 348 21.33 -1.43 3.43
CA CYS A 348 20.81 -2.70 2.92
C CYS A 348 21.79 -3.88 3.08
N GLY A 349 23.08 -3.61 3.29
CA GLY A 349 24.10 -4.65 3.50
C GLY A 349 24.40 -5.55 2.29
N ASN A 350 23.84 -5.24 1.12
CA ASN A 350 24.11 -5.96 -0.13
C ASN A 350 25.56 -5.76 -0.62
N LEU A 351 26.04 -6.70 -1.41
CA LEU A 351 27.24 -6.56 -2.23
C LEU A 351 26.92 -5.79 -3.51
N ALA A 352 27.97 -5.32 -4.18
CA ALA A 352 27.90 -4.76 -5.53
C ALA A 352 28.76 -5.59 -6.48
N SER A 353 28.51 -5.43 -7.78
CA SER A 353 29.30 -6.02 -8.83
C SER A 353 29.51 -5.06 -10.00
N VAL A 354 30.52 -5.37 -10.81
CA VAL A 354 30.60 -4.96 -12.22
C VAL A 354 30.66 -6.20 -13.09
N CYS A 355 30.13 -6.10 -14.31
CA CYS A 355 30.16 -7.17 -15.30
C CYS A 355 31.16 -6.82 -16.41
N GLU A 356 32.18 -7.63 -16.58
CA GLU A 356 33.19 -7.49 -17.63
C GLU A 356 32.87 -8.43 -18.78
N ILE A 357 32.91 -7.89 -20.00
CA ILE A 357 32.72 -8.64 -21.23
C ILE A 357 33.93 -8.36 -22.12
N ASP A 358 34.69 -9.42 -22.42
CA ASP A 358 35.81 -9.39 -23.36
C ASP A 358 35.38 -10.00 -24.72
N ASP A 359 36.32 -10.23 -25.64
CA ASP A 359 36.05 -10.64 -27.03
C ASP A 359 35.30 -11.98 -27.19
N ASP A 360 35.23 -12.80 -26.13
CA ASP A 360 34.47 -14.05 -26.12
C ASP A 360 32.98 -13.85 -25.79
N LEU A 361 32.57 -12.61 -25.50
CA LEU A 361 31.23 -12.19 -25.11
C LEU A 361 30.68 -12.90 -23.86
N LYS A 362 31.56 -13.51 -23.04
CA LYS A 362 31.16 -14.15 -21.80
C LYS A 362 31.23 -13.16 -20.63
N PRO A 363 30.14 -13.00 -19.87
CA PRO A 363 30.14 -12.11 -18.71
C PRO A 363 30.97 -12.71 -17.55
N THR A 364 31.83 -11.87 -16.97
CA THR A 364 32.59 -12.14 -15.73
C THR A 364 32.23 -11.08 -14.69
N PHE A 365 31.86 -11.49 -13.48
CA PHE A 365 31.44 -10.57 -12.41
C PHE A 365 32.56 -10.35 -11.40
N LYS A 366 32.87 -9.10 -11.09
CA LYS A 366 33.74 -8.74 -9.97
C LYS A 366 32.91 -8.16 -8.85
N LEU A 367 32.80 -8.88 -7.74
CA LEU A 367 32.06 -8.42 -6.56
C LEU A 367 32.91 -7.52 -5.68
N PHE A 368 32.28 -6.52 -5.05
CA PHE A 368 32.92 -5.66 -4.07
C PHE A 368 31.92 -5.20 -2.99
N SER A 369 32.47 -4.83 -1.84
CA SER A 369 31.70 -4.38 -0.67
C SER A 369 31.72 -2.86 -0.55
N ALA A 370 30.89 -2.31 0.34
CA ALA A 370 30.89 -0.88 0.61
C ALA A 370 32.21 -0.44 1.26
N VAL A 371 32.71 0.71 0.85
CA VAL A 371 33.88 1.34 1.46
C VAL A 371 33.55 1.68 2.92
N SER A 372 34.48 1.35 3.82
CA SER A 372 34.27 1.55 5.25
C SER A 372 34.17 3.04 5.63
N ASP A 373 33.50 3.32 6.76
CA ASP A 373 33.26 4.70 7.22
C ASP A 373 34.54 5.50 7.47
N ASP A 374 35.64 4.84 7.82
CA ASP A 374 36.95 5.46 8.02
C ASP A 374 37.65 5.84 6.70
N GLN A 375 37.19 5.30 5.57
CA GLN A 375 37.75 5.52 4.24
C GLN A 375 36.89 6.43 3.35
N ARG A 376 35.84 7.04 3.92
CA ARG A 376 34.93 7.98 3.25
C ARG A 376 34.62 9.18 4.11
N HIS A 377 34.12 10.26 3.49
CA HIS A 377 33.58 11.38 4.25
C HIS A 377 32.12 11.12 4.60
N VAL A 378 31.79 11.26 5.89
CA VAL A 378 30.41 11.21 6.40
C VAL A 378 30.02 12.61 6.87
N PRO A 379 28.99 13.27 6.28
CA PRO A 379 28.61 14.63 6.63
C PRO A 379 28.33 14.84 8.14
N THR A 380 28.90 15.91 8.74
CA THR A 380 28.84 16.21 10.20
C THR A 380 27.48 16.71 10.68
N SER A 381 26.78 17.46 9.85
CA SER A 381 25.35 17.71 10.02
C SER A 381 24.60 16.58 9.33
N ARG A 382 24.06 15.62 10.09
CA ARG A 382 22.83 14.99 9.60
C ARG A 382 21.84 16.15 9.48
N PRO A 383 21.38 16.55 8.27
CA PRO A 383 20.15 17.32 8.21
C PRO A 383 19.14 16.45 8.98
N GLY A 384 18.48 17.01 10.00
CA GLY A 384 17.77 16.22 11.02
C GLY A 384 17.01 15.06 10.39
N ARG A 385 17.54 13.84 10.54
CA ARG A 385 17.05 12.60 9.89
C ARG A 385 16.39 12.89 8.53
N SER A 386 17.12 13.51 7.59
CA SER A 386 16.50 14.02 6.36
C SER A 386 15.70 12.91 5.67
N GLU A 387 14.44 13.23 5.38
CA GLU A 387 13.42 12.32 4.85
C GLU A 387 13.80 11.72 3.48
N TYR A 388 14.88 12.19 2.86
CA TYR A 388 15.39 11.74 1.56
C TYR A 388 15.97 10.32 1.57
N PHE A 389 16.54 9.86 2.69
CA PHE A 389 17.05 8.49 2.82
C PHE A 389 15.98 7.49 3.33
N LEU A 390 14.77 7.95 3.65
CA LEU A 390 13.78 7.20 4.44
C LEU A 390 12.73 6.42 3.63
N HIS A 391 12.96 6.19 2.34
CA HIS A 391 12.03 5.35 1.58
C HIS A 391 12.16 3.83 1.83
N GLU A 392 13.12 3.37 2.64
CA GLU A 392 13.35 1.91 2.80
C GLU A 392 14.10 1.48 4.09
N ALA A 393 13.81 2.01 5.30
CA ALA A 393 14.04 1.31 6.60
C ALA A 393 14.00 2.20 7.87
N PHE A 394 13.23 1.70 8.86
CA PHE A 394 13.32 1.83 10.32
C PHE A 394 13.39 3.23 10.97
N THR A 395 12.26 3.96 10.93
CA THR A 395 11.78 4.62 12.16
C THR A 395 11.22 3.55 13.10
N ALA A 396 11.57 3.58 14.38
CA ALA A 396 10.83 2.81 15.39
C ALA A 396 9.33 3.14 15.20
N PRO A 397 8.45 2.12 15.10
CA PRO A 397 7.07 2.37 14.75
C PRO A 397 6.39 3.21 15.82
N ALA A 398 5.67 4.26 15.41
CA ALA A 398 4.75 4.94 16.31
C ALA A 398 3.60 4.01 16.76
N LEU A 399 3.39 2.88 16.07
CA LEU A 399 2.37 1.86 16.35
C LEU A 399 2.87 0.47 15.92
N ALA A 400 2.92 -0.49 16.84
CA ALA A 400 3.10 -1.91 16.53
C ALA A 400 1.72 -2.58 16.46
N LEU A 401 1.29 -2.94 15.25
CA LEU A 401 0.13 -3.81 15.04
C LEU A 401 0.62 -5.25 15.19
N GLY A 402 0.43 -5.79 16.40
CA GLY A 402 0.74 -7.19 16.67
C GLY A 402 -0.37 -8.09 16.12
N VAL A 403 -0.05 -8.95 15.16
CA VAL A 403 -0.97 -9.98 14.66
C VAL A 403 -0.36 -11.35 14.91
N ASP A 404 -0.91 -12.06 15.89
CA ASP A 404 -0.66 -13.48 16.10
C ASP A 404 -1.97 -14.30 16.19
N THR A 405 -2.16 -15.20 15.25
CA THR A 405 -3.25 -16.18 15.35
C THR A 405 -2.61 -17.55 15.51
N ASP A 406 -3.32 -18.49 16.14
CA ASP A 406 -3.07 -19.93 16.02
C ASP A 406 -4.26 -20.48 15.21
N GLY A 407 -3.99 -21.21 14.11
CA GLY A 407 -5.01 -21.68 13.15
C GLY A 407 -5.57 -20.62 12.20
N ALA A 408 -5.61 -20.92 10.89
CA ALA A 408 -6.37 -20.37 9.76
C ALA A 408 -6.78 -18.86 9.59
N TYR A 409 -6.57 -17.95 10.55
CA TYR A 409 -6.94 -16.53 10.46
C TYR A 409 -5.70 -15.70 10.03
N ALA A 410 -5.88 -14.69 9.17
CA ALA A 410 -4.80 -13.83 8.67
C ALA A 410 -4.87 -12.47 9.37
N LEU A 411 -3.98 -11.55 9.02
CA LEU A 411 -4.09 -10.11 9.20
C LEU A 411 -5.56 -9.72 9.04
N GLY A 412 -6.21 -9.47 10.18
CA GLY A 412 -7.64 -9.29 10.20
C GLY A 412 -7.98 -8.07 9.34
N SER A 413 -9.10 -8.11 8.61
CA SER A 413 -9.57 -6.97 7.81
C SER A 413 -9.69 -5.68 8.64
N ALA A 414 -9.83 -5.80 9.97
CA ALA A 414 -9.69 -4.72 10.95
C ALA A 414 -8.31 -4.01 10.89
N GLY A 415 -7.22 -4.78 10.99
CA GLY A 415 -5.85 -4.26 11.03
C GLY A 415 -5.46 -3.57 9.71
N LEU A 416 -5.83 -4.17 8.58
CA LEU A 416 -5.65 -3.59 7.26
C LEU A 416 -6.40 -2.26 7.10
N CYS A 417 -7.65 -2.20 7.56
CA CYS A 417 -8.45 -0.98 7.47
C CYS A 417 -7.86 0.15 8.31
N ALA A 418 -7.41 -0.14 9.54
CA ALA A 418 -6.72 0.84 10.37
C ALA A 418 -5.37 1.28 9.76
N ALA A 419 -4.58 0.34 9.25
CA ALA A 419 -3.30 0.63 8.60
C ALA A 419 -3.47 1.45 7.30
N THR A 420 -4.56 1.24 6.55
CA THR A 420 -4.92 2.03 5.37
C THR A 420 -5.16 3.50 5.73
N TRP A 421 -5.87 3.75 6.84
CA TRP A 421 -6.08 5.10 7.37
C TRP A 421 -4.75 5.79 7.71
N LEU A 422 -3.89 5.08 8.44
CA LEU A 422 -2.57 5.61 8.84
C LEU A 422 -1.70 5.87 7.60
N ALA A 423 -1.68 4.94 6.66
CA ALA A 423 -0.96 5.08 5.39
C ALA A 423 -1.40 6.33 4.62
N ARG A 424 -2.72 6.51 4.48
CA ARG A 424 -3.31 7.68 3.83
C ARG A 424 -2.95 9.00 4.51
N TYR A 425 -2.80 8.99 5.83
CA TYR A 425 -2.43 10.18 6.60
C TYR A 425 -0.92 10.35 6.78
N GLY A 426 -0.12 9.60 6.00
CA GLY A 426 1.33 9.69 5.99
C GLY A 426 1.98 9.22 7.30
N ILE A 427 1.36 8.25 7.98
CA ILE A 427 1.88 7.63 9.20
C ILE A 427 2.27 6.19 8.84
N LYS A 428 3.57 5.86 8.95
CA LYS A 428 4.03 4.48 8.85
C LYS A 428 3.81 3.74 10.18
N CYS A 429 3.28 2.54 10.11
CA CYS A 429 3.13 1.62 11.24
C CYS A 429 3.90 0.31 10.97
N LYS A 430 4.15 -0.47 12.02
CA LYS A 430 4.63 -1.84 11.85
C LYS A 430 3.44 -2.78 11.88
N VAL A 431 3.32 -3.63 10.86
CA VAL A 431 2.22 -4.57 10.68
C VAL A 431 2.82 -5.97 10.67
N LEU A 432 2.81 -6.64 11.82
CA LEU A 432 3.41 -7.98 11.96
C LEU A 432 2.37 -9.02 11.56
N GLU A 433 2.73 -10.00 10.73
CA GLU A 433 1.87 -11.12 10.33
C GLU A 433 2.65 -12.43 10.39
N ARG A 434 2.07 -13.48 10.98
CA ARG A 434 2.73 -14.78 11.12
C ARG A 434 2.86 -15.57 9.83
N ARG A 435 1.96 -15.39 8.86
CA ARG A 435 2.03 -16.08 7.57
C ARG A 435 3.24 -15.60 6.79
N ASP A 436 3.73 -16.43 5.89
CA ASP A 436 4.88 -16.08 5.03
C ASP A 436 4.49 -15.16 3.86
N GLY A 437 3.21 -14.85 3.68
CA GLY A 437 2.72 -14.00 2.61
C GLY A 437 1.23 -13.67 2.72
N PRO A 438 0.70 -12.92 1.74
CA PRO A 438 -0.69 -12.51 1.72
C PRO A 438 -1.64 -13.72 1.67
N MET A 439 -2.83 -13.54 2.24
CA MET A 439 -3.89 -14.54 2.16
C MET A 439 -4.29 -14.75 0.69
N THR A 440 -4.32 -16.01 0.25
CA THR A 440 -4.81 -16.39 -1.10
C THR A 440 -6.26 -16.86 -1.07
N MET A 441 -6.67 -17.52 0.01
CA MET A 441 -8.03 -18.03 0.21
C MET A 441 -8.58 -17.59 1.57
N GLY A 442 -9.69 -16.85 1.54
CA GLY A 442 -10.34 -16.32 2.72
C GLY A 442 -11.53 -17.12 3.22
N GLN A 443 -11.86 -16.93 4.49
CA GLN A 443 -12.97 -17.62 5.14
C GLN A 443 -14.27 -16.80 5.08
N ALA A 444 -14.16 -15.48 4.95
CA ALA A 444 -15.30 -14.59 4.73
C ALA A 444 -15.42 -14.21 3.25
N ASP A 445 -16.63 -13.81 2.86
CA ASP A 445 -16.93 -13.40 1.48
C ASP A 445 -18.03 -12.32 1.39
N GLY A 446 -19.00 -12.32 2.30
CA GLY A 446 -20.06 -11.31 2.32
C GLY A 446 -19.56 -9.90 2.65
N VAL A 447 -19.86 -8.93 1.79
CA VAL A 447 -19.51 -7.51 1.93
C VAL A 447 -20.77 -6.66 1.97
N GLN A 448 -21.13 -6.22 3.18
CA GLN A 448 -22.37 -5.49 3.43
C GLN A 448 -22.36 -4.10 2.82
N CYS A 449 -23.55 -3.54 2.61
CA CYS A 449 -23.75 -2.20 2.05
C CYS A 449 -22.86 -1.16 2.74
N ARG A 450 -22.82 -1.14 4.09
CA ARG A 450 -21.98 -0.18 4.82
C ARG A 450 -20.48 -0.35 4.53
N THR A 451 -20.03 -1.58 4.33
CA THR A 451 -18.62 -1.86 3.98
C THR A 451 -18.32 -1.42 2.56
N VAL A 452 -19.26 -1.58 1.62
CA VAL A 452 -19.10 -1.05 0.26
C VAL A 452 -19.03 0.50 0.27
N GLU A 453 -19.84 1.17 1.10
CA GLU A 453 -19.74 2.63 1.32
C GLU A 453 -18.36 3.04 1.85
N ILE A 454 -17.75 2.24 2.74
CA ILE A 454 -16.39 2.46 3.25
C ILE A 454 -15.34 2.31 2.14
N PHE A 455 -15.50 1.32 1.25
CA PHE A 455 -14.58 1.14 0.13
C PHE A 455 -14.73 2.27 -0.90
N GLU A 456 -15.95 2.75 -1.13
CA GLU A 456 -16.21 3.93 -1.96
C GLU A 456 -15.54 5.20 -1.38
N SER A 457 -15.59 5.38 -0.06
CA SER A 457 -14.98 6.54 0.59
C SER A 457 -13.44 6.48 0.60
N PHE A 458 -12.86 5.28 0.58
CA PHE A 458 -11.44 5.07 0.30
C PHE A 458 -11.07 5.25 -1.18
N GLY A 459 -12.03 5.15 -2.10
CA GLY A 459 -11.82 5.31 -3.55
C GLY A 459 -11.57 4.00 -4.30
N ILE A 460 -11.87 2.85 -3.68
CA ILE A 460 -11.70 1.49 -4.23
C ILE A 460 -13.05 0.76 -4.40
N GLY A 461 -14.17 1.47 -4.24
CA GLY A 461 -15.52 0.89 -4.34
C GLY A 461 -15.85 0.37 -5.74
N GLU A 462 -15.41 1.05 -6.81
CA GLU A 462 -15.67 0.61 -8.18
C GLU A 462 -14.99 -0.74 -8.50
N GLU A 463 -13.74 -0.90 -8.07
CA GLU A 463 -12.98 -2.14 -8.26
C GLU A 463 -13.62 -3.30 -7.48
N LEU A 464 -13.97 -3.06 -6.21
CA LEU A 464 -14.72 -4.02 -5.39
C LEU A 464 -16.01 -4.45 -6.11
N LEU A 465 -16.84 -3.50 -6.56
CA LEU A 465 -18.12 -3.79 -7.21
C LEU A 465 -17.95 -4.54 -8.52
N ARG A 466 -16.91 -4.24 -9.30
CA ARG A 466 -16.64 -4.87 -10.59
C ARG A 466 -16.29 -6.35 -10.44
N GLU A 467 -15.55 -6.71 -9.40
CA GLU A 467 -15.07 -8.08 -9.18
C GLU A 467 -16.05 -8.96 -8.38
N SER A 468 -16.96 -8.33 -7.64
CA SER A 468 -17.87 -9.04 -6.74
C SER A 468 -19.10 -9.61 -7.44
N TYR A 469 -19.68 -10.67 -6.86
CA TYR A 469 -21.04 -11.09 -7.16
C TYR A 469 -22.06 -10.19 -6.44
N HIS A 470 -23.10 -9.73 -7.14
CA HIS A 470 -24.10 -8.79 -6.58
C HIS A 470 -25.31 -9.54 -6.03
N VAL A 471 -25.59 -9.37 -4.73
CA VAL A 471 -26.73 -10.03 -4.08
C VAL A 471 -27.97 -9.16 -4.21
N VAL A 472 -28.80 -9.43 -5.21
CA VAL A 472 -30.00 -8.64 -5.50
C VAL A 472 -31.27 -9.22 -4.85
N GLU A 473 -31.46 -10.53 -4.95
CA GLU A 473 -32.67 -11.24 -4.51
C GLU A 473 -32.28 -12.42 -3.59
N VAL A 474 -33.05 -12.60 -2.51
CA VAL A 474 -33.01 -13.78 -1.65
C VAL A 474 -34.23 -14.65 -1.94
N VAL A 475 -34.00 -15.95 -2.07
CA VAL A 475 -35.05 -16.95 -2.33
C VAL A 475 -35.18 -17.91 -1.14
N PHE A 476 -36.41 -18.20 -0.74
CA PHE A 476 -36.71 -19.13 0.33
C PHE A 476 -37.29 -20.42 -0.23
N TRP A 477 -36.77 -21.55 0.26
CA TRP A 477 -37.19 -22.90 -0.10
C TRP A 477 -37.50 -23.69 1.16
N ALA A 478 -38.64 -24.38 1.20
CA ALA A 478 -39.02 -25.24 2.31
C ALA A 478 -39.89 -26.41 1.87
N ASP A 479 -39.96 -27.47 2.68
CA ASP A 479 -41.02 -28.50 2.63
C ASP A 479 -42.20 -28.04 3.50
N ASP A 480 -43.14 -27.30 2.91
CA ASP A 480 -44.33 -26.77 3.61
C ASP A 480 -45.46 -27.80 3.77
N SER A 481 -45.50 -28.81 2.90
CA SER A 481 -46.55 -29.82 2.85
C SER A 481 -46.19 -31.10 3.60
N GLY A 482 -44.99 -31.20 4.19
CA GLY A 482 -44.49 -32.40 4.86
C GLY A 482 -44.22 -33.57 3.91
N SER A 483 -44.13 -33.30 2.60
CA SER A 483 -43.97 -34.30 1.53
C SER A 483 -42.54 -34.83 1.40
N GLY A 484 -41.58 -34.17 2.06
CA GLY A 484 -40.15 -34.42 1.90
C GLY A 484 -39.53 -33.74 0.68
N VAL A 485 -40.29 -32.94 -0.08
CA VAL A 485 -39.83 -32.25 -1.29
C VAL A 485 -39.78 -30.75 -1.05
N ILE A 486 -38.62 -30.12 -1.26
CA ILE A 486 -38.47 -28.67 -1.13
C ILE A 486 -39.16 -27.94 -2.30
N ARG A 487 -39.85 -26.84 -1.98
CA ARG A 487 -40.46 -25.92 -2.97
C ARG A 487 -40.14 -24.48 -2.62
N ARG A 488 -40.14 -23.61 -3.64
CA ARG A 488 -39.93 -22.18 -3.45
C ARG A 488 -41.15 -21.60 -2.72
N THR A 489 -40.93 -21.03 -1.54
CA THR A 489 -41.98 -20.45 -0.69
C THR A 489 -42.04 -18.93 -0.76
N GLY A 490 -40.94 -18.27 -1.14
CA GLY A 490 -40.90 -16.81 -1.23
C GLY A 490 -39.66 -16.25 -1.92
N LYS A 491 -39.75 -14.96 -2.25
CA LYS A 491 -38.67 -14.13 -2.78
C LYS A 491 -38.74 -12.75 -2.15
N THR A 492 -37.59 -12.12 -1.92
CA THR A 492 -37.50 -10.74 -1.44
C THR A 492 -36.23 -10.09 -1.95
N ALA A 493 -36.19 -8.77 -2.03
CA ALA A 493 -34.94 -8.04 -2.20
C ALA A 493 -34.00 -8.37 -1.03
N ASP A 494 -32.72 -8.61 -1.30
CA ASP A 494 -31.73 -8.90 -0.25
C ASP A 494 -31.53 -7.69 0.66
N THR A 495 -31.41 -6.51 0.06
CA THR A 495 -31.36 -5.23 0.76
C THR A 495 -32.65 -4.46 0.48
N GLN A 496 -33.24 -3.88 1.53
CA GLN A 496 -34.45 -3.07 1.38
C GLN A 496 -34.19 -1.87 0.44
N PRO A 497 -35.04 -1.63 -0.57
CA PRO A 497 -34.87 -0.47 -1.46
C PRO A 497 -34.77 0.84 -0.68
N GLY A 498 -33.81 1.69 -1.06
CA GLY A 498 -33.56 2.99 -0.43
C GLY A 498 -32.78 2.95 0.90
N LEU A 499 -32.35 1.77 1.36
CA LEU A 499 -31.60 1.63 2.61
C LEU A 499 -30.13 2.08 2.51
N SER A 500 -29.51 1.83 1.36
CA SER A 500 -28.18 2.32 0.96
C SER A 500 -28.17 2.51 -0.55
N HIS A 501 -27.31 3.40 -1.06
CA HIS A 501 -27.04 3.53 -2.48
C HIS A 501 -26.06 2.46 -2.99
N GLN A 502 -25.42 1.73 -2.08
CA GLN A 502 -24.53 0.63 -2.41
C GLN A 502 -25.21 -0.73 -2.21
N PRO A 503 -24.90 -1.73 -3.07
CA PRO A 503 -25.45 -3.07 -2.94
C PRO A 503 -24.72 -3.89 -1.86
N HIS A 504 -25.35 -5.00 -1.45
CA HIS A 504 -24.65 -6.10 -0.79
C HIS A 504 -23.99 -6.98 -1.86
N VAL A 505 -22.70 -7.27 -1.68
CA VAL A 505 -21.92 -8.05 -2.65
C VAL A 505 -21.14 -9.17 -1.97
N ILE A 506 -20.67 -10.15 -2.75
CA ILE A 506 -19.86 -11.28 -2.28
C ILE A 506 -18.54 -11.30 -3.06
N LEU A 507 -17.41 -11.37 -2.35
CA LEU A 507 -16.07 -11.47 -2.92
C LEU A 507 -15.13 -12.17 -1.95
N ASN A 508 -14.19 -12.99 -2.44
CA ASN A 508 -13.16 -13.60 -1.62
C ASN A 508 -12.45 -12.57 -0.71
N GLN A 509 -12.44 -12.82 0.60
CA GLN A 509 -11.75 -11.98 1.58
C GLN A 509 -10.27 -11.73 1.24
N ALA A 510 -9.58 -12.67 0.59
CA ALA A 510 -8.22 -12.46 0.10
C ALA A 510 -8.13 -11.24 -0.83
N ARG A 511 -9.07 -11.10 -1.77
CA ARG A 511 -9.12 -9.96 -2.70
C ARG A 511 -9.51 -8.67 -1.98
N ILE A 512 -10.49 -8.72 -1.07
CA ILE A 512 -10.89 -7.57 -0.24
C ILE A 512 -9.70 -7.02 0.54
N ASN A 513 -8.94 -7.92 1.18
CA ASN A 513 -7.72 -7.56 1.90
C ASN A 513 -6.64 -7.04 0.93
N GLY A 514 -6.48 -7.66 -0.25
CA GLY A 514 -5.59 -7.23 -1.31
C GLY A 514 -5.81 -5.78 -1.74
N LEU A 515 -7.07 -5.36 -1.93
CA LEU A 515 -7.42 -3.98 -2.26
C LEU A 515 -6.92 -2.97 -1.20
N LEU A 516 -7.02 -3.31 0.09
CA LEU A 516 -6.51 -2.47 1.18
C LEU A 516 -4.98 -2.44 1.20
N ILE A 517 -4.32 -3.58 0.95
CA ILE A 517 -2.85 -3.69 0.89
C ILE A 517 -2.29 -2.85 -0.27
N GLU A 518 -2.89 -2.96 -1.46
CA GLU A 518 -2.55 -2.16 -2.63
C GLU A 518 -2.70 -0.66 -2.34
N LEU A 519 -3.77 -0.29 -1.64
CA LEU A 519 -4.03 1.09 -1.27
C LEU A 519 -3.04 1.63 -0.23
N MET A 520 -2.67 0.83 0.78
CA MET A 520 -1.62 1.14 1.75
C MET A 520 -0.27 1.40 1.05
N LYS A 521 0.12 0.51 0.13
CA LYS A 521 1.34 0.66 -0.66
C LYS A 521 1.30 1.93 -1.50
N LYS A 522 0.17 2.22 -2.15
CA LYS A 522 -0.04 3.43 -2.96
C LYS A 522 0.08 4.72 -2.16
N TYR A 523 -0.40 4.77 -0.92
CA TYR A 523 -0.41 6.03 -0.15
C TYR A 523 0.95 6.43 0.41
N ASN A 524 1.70 5.49 1.00
CA ASN A 524 3.00 5.83 1.61
C ASN A 524 4.02 4.67 1.58
N GLY A 525 3.82 3.68 0.71
CA GLY A 525 4.68 2.50 0.63
C GLY A 525 4.62 1.62 1.89
N GLN A 526 3.48 1.60 2.60
CA GLN A 526 3.31 0.75 3.77
C GLN A 526 3.24 -0.72 3.36
N GLU A 527 4.09 -1.54 3.98
CA GLU A 527 4.17 -2.98 3.76
C GLU A 527 3.74 -3.77 5.01
N ILE A 528 3.62 -5.09 4.85
CA ILE A 528 3.32 -6.05 5.91
C ILE A 528 4.59 -6.87 6.18
N ASP A 529 4.98 -6.95 7.44
CA ASP A 529 6.11 -7.77 7.90
C ASP A 529 5.61 -9.20 8.16
N TYR A 530 5.69 -10.03 7.13
CA TYR A 530 5.35 -11.46 7.16
C TYR A 530 6.37 -12.32 7.92
N GLY A 531 5.95 -13.51 8.36
CA GLY A 531 6.74 -14.49 9.13
C GLY A 531 6.92 -14.16 10.62
N TYR A 532 6.24 -13.15 11.16
CA TYR A 532 6.35 -12.72 12.55
C TYR A 532 5.23 -13.28 13.43
N THR A 533 5.57 -14.06 14.45
CA THR A 533 4.64 -14.58 15.46
C THR A 533 4.77 -13.76 16.75
N VAL A 534 3.74 -12.99 17.11
CA VAL A 534 3.74 -12.21 18.36
C VAL A 534 3.58 -13.13 19.56
N GLN A 535 4.54 -13.10 20.48
CA GLN A 535 4.54 -13.96 21.67
C GLN A 535 3.97 -13.26 22.91
N ASP A 536 4.21 -11.95 23.06
CA ASP A 536 3.84 -11.20 24.26
C ASP A 536 3.67 -9.70 23.96
N VAL A 537 2.80 -9.04 24.73
CA VAL A 537 2.60 -7.58 24.69
C VAL A 537 2.45 -7.06 26.10
N ARG A 538 3.23 -6.03 26.45
CA ARG A 538 3.20 -5.40 27.77
C ARG A 538 3.11 -3.89 27.66
N VAL A 539 2.49 -3.28 28.67
CA VAL A 539 2.50 -1.83 28.88
C VAL A 539 3.43 -1.55 30.06
N ASP A 540 4.46 -0.73 29.84
CA ASP A 540 5.31 -0.17 30.87
C ASP A 540 4.58 1.01 31.54
N GLU A 541 3.93 0.72 32.66
CA GLU A 541 3.15 1.70 33.42
C GLU A 541 4.01 2.89 33.89
N SER A 542 5.32 2.70 34.07
CA SER A 542 6.23 3.78 34.48
C SER A 542 6.41 4.85 33.41
N GLN A 543 6.16 4.51 32.13
CA GLN A 543 6.28 5.43 31.00
C GLN A 543 4.96 6.13 30.64
N LEU A 544 3.84 5.77 31.28
CA LEU A 544 2.55 6.39 30.99
C LEU A 544 2.52 7.89 31.33
N SER A 545 3.33 8.33 32.28
CA SER A 545 3.48 9.74 32.69
C SER A 545 4.61 10.48 31.96
N ALA A 546 5.38 9.81 31.09
CA ALA A 546 6.57 10.36 30.43
C ALA A 546 6.27 11.26 29.20
N GLY A 547 5.01 11.66 29.01
CA GLY A 547 4.59 12.57 27.94
C GLY A 547 4.33 11.90 26.58
N PRO A 548 4.03 12.69 25.53
CA PRO A 548 3.58 12.19 24.22
C PRO A 548 4.66 11.49 23.38
N GLU A 549 5.94 11.63 23.75
CA GLU A 549 7.07 10.98 23.08
C GLU A 549 7.45 9.61 23.66
N ALA A 550 6.77 9.17 24.72
CA ALA A 550 7.01 7.87 25.33
C ALA A 550 6.51 6.71 24.45
N TYR A 551 7.20 5.56 24.55
CA TYR A 551 6.85 4.31 23.87
C TYR A 551 6.50 3.24 24.93
N PRO A 552 5.37 3.39 25.64
CA PRO A 552 5.05 2.53 26.78
C PRO A 552 4.68 1.10 26.37
N VAL A 553 4.46 0.80 25.09
CA VAL A 553 4.08 -0.54 24.64
C VAL A 553 5.31 -1.30 24.18
N LYS A 554 5.51 -2.50 24.72
CA LYS A 554 6.53 -3.44 24.27
C LYS A 554 5.88 -4.69 23.70
N VAL A 555 6.13 -4.94 22.41
CA VAL A 555 5.68 -6.14 21.68
C VAL A 555 6.88 -7.05 21.52
N THR A 556 6.73 -8.34 21.83
CA THR A 556 7.76 -9.36 21.61
C THR A 556 7.24 -10.31 20.54
N ALA A 557 8.02 -10.51 19.48
CA ALA A 557 7.63 -11.40 18.38
C ALA A 557 8.83 -12.23 17.91
N GLU A 558 8.56 -13.40 17.34
CA GLU A 558 9.54 -14.32 16.80
C GLU A 558 9.44 -14.38 15.28
N LYS A 559 10.59 -14.36 14.61
CA LYS A 559 10.71 -14.67 13.18
C LYS A 559 11.96 -15.51 12.95
N ASP A 560 11.84 -16.59 12.20
CA ASP A 560 12.97 -17.49 11.86
C ASP A 560 13.77 -17.98 13.09
N GLY A 561 13.09 -18.26 14.20
CA GLY A 561 13.72 -18.69 15.46
C GLY A 561 14.39 -17.55 16.27
N LYS A 562 14.31 -16.31 15.79
CA LYS A 562 14.88 -15.13 16.45
C LYS A 562 13.75 -14.32 17.09
N VAL A 563 13.88 -14.10 18.40
CA VAL A 563 12.97 -13.24 19.16
C VAL A 563 13.42 -11.79 19.06
N GLU A 564 12.52 -10.92 18.64
CA GLU A 564 12.68 -9.48 18.50
C GLU A 564 11.69 -8.75 19.40
N SER A 565 12.05 -7.53 19.80
CA SER A 565 11.17 -6.69 20.60
C SER A 565 11.02 -5.31 19.97
N PHE A 566 9.76 -4.87 19.88
CA PHE A 566 9.34 -3.60 19.30
C PHE A 566 8.77 -2.72 20.39
N GLU A 567 9.23 -1.47 20.44
CA GLU A 567 8.66 -0.42 21.30
C GLU A 567 7.71 0.44 20.46
N ALA A 568 6.53 0.75 21.01
CA ALA A 568 5.48 1.48 20.31
C ALA A 568 4.74 2.46 21.24
N LYS A 569 4.20 3.55 20.69
CA LYS A 569 3.33 4.47 21.44
C LYS A 569 1.97 3.84 21.73
N TYR A 570 1.50 3.01 20.79
CA TYR A 570 0.26 2.27 20.86
C TYR A 570 0.44 0.88 20.22
N ALA A 571 -0.47 -0.05 20.49
CA ALA A 571 -0.65 -1.27 19.72
C ALA A 571 -2.13 -1.56 19.50
N LEU A 572 -2.46 -2.14 18.35
CA LEU A 572 -3.81 -2.60 18.04
C LEU A 572 -3.72 -4.06 17.59
N ALA A 573 -4.32 -4.93 18.38
CA ALA A 573 -4.36 -6.36 18.16
C ALA A 573 -5.56 -6.70 17.26
N CYS A 574 -5.25 -7.25 16.08
CA CYS A 574 -6.23 -7.69 15.09
C CYS A 574 -6.03 -9.18 14.79
N ASP A 575 -5.73 -9.93 15.84
CA ASP A 575 -5.11 -11.24 15.82
C ASP A 575 -6.11 -12.37 16.12
N GLY A 576 -7.35 -12.17 15.66
CA GLY A 576 -8.35 -13.22 15.51
C GLY A 576 -8.90 -13.83 16.81
N ALA A 577 -9.76 -14.83 16.66
CA ALA A 577 -10.48 -15.46 17.77
C ALA A 577 -9.55 -16.06 18.84
N HIS A 578 -8.35 -16.50 18.44
CA HIS A 578 -7.34 -17.10 19.31
C HIS A 578 -6.25 -16.13 19.79
N SER A 579 -6.46 -14.83 19.59
CA SER A 579 -5.60 -13.70 19.96
C SER A 579 -4.60 -14.01 21.09
N THR A 580 -3.32 -13.99 20.74
CA THR A 580 -2.22 -14.10 21.70
C THR A 580 -2.06 -12.81 22.47
N VAL A 581 -2.31 -11.65 21.85
CA VAL A 581 -2.25 -10.37 22.58
C VAL A 581 -3.31 -10.33 23.68
N ARG A 582 -4.55 -10.72 23.39
CA ARG A 582 -5.62 -10.80 24.42
C ARG A 582 -5.22 -11.71 25.57
N LYS A 583 -4.66 -12.89 25.27
CA LYS A 583 -4.21 -13.84 26.30
C LYS A 583 -3.04 -13.28 27.12
N ALA A 584 -2.08 -12.62 26.48
CA ALA A 584 -0.93 -11.98 27.14
C ALA A 584 -1.38 -10.88 28.12
N LEU A 585 -2.45 -10.16 27.79
CA LEU A 585 -3.08 -9.16 28.67
C LEU A 585 -3.94 -9.79 29.79
N GLY A 586 -4.16 -11.10 29.79
CA GLY A 586 -4.99 -11.80 30.77
C GLY A 586 -6.50 -11.65 30.55
N TYR A 587 -6.92 -11.25 29.35
CA TYR A 587 -8.32 -10.99 29.01
C TYR A 587 -9.04 -12.25 28.52
N ASN A 588 -10.29 -12.41 28.94
CA ASN A 588 -11.11 -13.59 28.68
C ASN A 588 -12.22 -13.29 27.67
N MET A 589 -12.64 -14.31 26.92
CA MET A 589 -13.82 -14.21 26.05
C MET A 589 -15.07 -14.65 26.83
N ILE A 590 -15.93 -13.70 27.17
CA ILE A 590 -17.22 -13.88 27.83
C ILE A 590 -18.30 -14.21 26.79
N GLY A 591 -19.02 -15.32 27.00
CA GLY A 591 -20.19 -15.67 26.22
C GLY A 591 -20.43 -17.18 26.14
N ASP A 592 -21.41 -17.57 25.34
CA ASP A 592 -21.86 -18.95 25.23
C ASP A 592 -21.10 -19.69 24.12
N SER A 593 -20.68 -20.92 24.36
CA SER A 593 -20.37 -21.87 23.28
C SER A 593 -21.66 -22.50 22.81
N THR A 594 -21.95 -22.46 21.50
CA THR A 594 -23.04 -23.27 20.94
C THR A 594 -22.49 -24.62 20.50
N ASP A 595 -23.27 -25.69 20.67
CA ASP A 595 -22.97 -27.02 20.15
C ASP A 595 -23.32 -27.18 18.66
N ALA A 596 -23.80 -26.11 18.01
CA ALA A 596 -24.21 -26.14 16.61
C ALA A 596 -22.99 -26.02 15.71
N VAL A 597 -22.70 -27.09 14.98
CA VAL A 597 -21.61 -27.13 13.99
C VAL A 597 -22.16 -26.83 12.61
N TRP A 598 -21.47 -25.94 11.90
CA TRP A 598 -21.78 -25.62 10.51
C TRP A 598 -20.62 -26.05 9.63
N GLY A 599 -20.95 -26.82 8.60
CA GLY A 599 -20.04 -27.09 7.49
C GLY A 599 -20.10 -25.96 6.48
N VAL A 600 -18.95 -25.59 5.93
CA VAL A 600 -18.83 -24.60 4.85
C VAL A 600 -18.02 -25.22 3.74
N MET A 601 -18.46 -25.08 2.49
CA MET A 601 -17.66 -25.48 1.33
C MET A 601 -17.88 -24.56 0.13
N ASP A 602 -16.78 -24.21 -0.52
CA ASP A 602 -16.70 -23.47 -1.78
C ASP A 602 -16.47 -24.47 -2.90
N MET A 603 -17.42 -24.53 -3.82
CA MET A 603 -17.48 -25.59 -4.82
C MET A 603 -18.08 -25.10 -6.13
N VAL A 604 -17.88 -25.90 -7.19
CA VAL A 604 -18.51 -25.72 -8.48
C VAL A 604 -19.65 -26.75 -8.62
N PRO A 605 -20.92 -26.34 -8.46
CA PRO A 605 -22.04 -27.27 -8.51
C PRO A 605 -22.44 -27.57 -9.94
N ARG A 606 -22.63 -28.85 -10.24
CA ARG A 606 -23.42 -29.31 -11.39
C ARG A 606 -24.78 -29.71 -10.87
N THR A 607 -25.80 -28.89 -11.12
CA THR A 607 -27.14 -29.11 -10.58
C THR A 607 -28.23 -28.62 -11.51
N ASP A 608 -29.42 -29.22 -11.40
CA ASP A 608 -30.66 -28.72 -12.00
C ASP A 608 -31.49 -27.85 -11.04
N PHE A 609 -30.96 -27.53 -9.85
CA PHE A 609 -31.60 -26.63 -8.91
C PHE A 609 -31.70 -25.20 -9.51
N PRO A 610 -32.92 -24.66 -9.70
CA PRO A 610 -33.12 -23.49 -10.55
C PRO A 610 -32.60 -22.17 -9.98
N ASP A 611 -32.39 -22.09 -8.66
CA ASP A 611 -31.96 -20.86 -7.98
C ASP A 611 -30.51 -20.98 -7.43
N ILE A 612 -29.66 -21.84 -8.01
CA ILE A 612 -28.27 -22.05 -7.54
C ILE A 612 -27.41 -20.77 -7.60
N ARG A 613 -27.70 -19.88 -8.55
CA ARG A 613 -27.08 -18.55 -8.70
C ARG A 613 -27.86 -17.44 -7.98
N LYS A 614 -28.68 -17.77 -6.98
CA LYS A 614 -29.30 -16.80 -6.08
C LYS A 614 -29.01 -17.16 -4.64
N LYS A 615 -28.88 -16.14 -3.79
CA LYS A 615 -28.80 -16.36 -2.35
C LYS A 615 -30.06 -17.09 -1.90
N SER A 616 -29.92 -18.32 -1.45
CA SER A 616 -31.07 -19.20 -1.19
C SER A 616 -30.99 -19.82 0.19
N SER A 617 -32.05 -19.68 0.98
CA SER A 617 -32.22 -20.42 2.23
C SER A 617 -33.11 -21.63 1.97
N ILE A 618 -32.58 -22.83 2.21
CA ILE A 618 -33.24 -24.12 1.97
C ILE A 618 -33.45 -24.80 3.31
N ARG A 619 -34.72 -25.09 3.62
CA ARG A 619 -35.13 -25.88 4.79
C ARG A 619 -35.73 -27.20 4.34
N SER A 620 -35.10 -28.31 4.69
CA SER A 620 -35.59 -29.66 4.37
C SER A 620 -35.67 -30.51 5.64
N LYS A 621 -36.30 -31.68 5.54
CA LYS A 621 -36.25 -32.68 6.63
C LYS A 621 -34.84 -33.22 6.89
N ALA A 622 -33.98 -33.23 5.87
CA ALA A 622 -32.60 -33.72 5.98
C ALA A 622 -31.66 -32.68 6.62
N GLY A 623 -32.07 -31.41 6.68
CA GLY A 623 -31.27 -30.32 7.23
C GLY A 623 -31.50 -28.99 6.52
N ASN A 624 -30.72 -28.00 6.94
CA ASN A 624 -30.78 -26.64 6.45
C ASN A 624 -29.51 -26.28 5.65
N ILE A 625 -29.69 -25.59 4.52
CA ILE A 625 -28.59 -25.03 3.72
C ILE A 625 -28.83 -23.56 3.42
N LEU A 626 -27.78 -22.75 3.53
CA LEU A 626 -27.72 -21.42 2.93
C LEU A 626 -26.74 -21.46 1.74
N VAL A 627 -27.27 -21.15 0.56
CA VAL A 627 -26.53 -21.04 -0.71
C VAL A 627 -26.10 -19.60 -0.91
N ILE A 628 -24.81 -19.38 -1.12
CA ILE A 628 -24.21 -18.08 -1.41
C ILE A 628 -23.46 -18.18 -2.75
N PRO A 629 -24.01 -17.63 -3.84
CA PRO A 629 -23.27 -17.54 -5.10
C PRO A 629 -22.04 -16.64 -4.93
N ARG A 630 -20.90 -17.09 -5.50
CA ARG A 630 -19.61 -16.38 -5.46
C ARG A 630 -19.28 -15.74 -6.81
N GLU A 631 -18.20 -14.96 -6.80
CA GLU A 631 -17.56 -14.33 -7.96
C GLU A 631 -17.14 -15.32 -9.05
N GLY A 632 -16.86 -14.81 -10.26
CA GLY A 632 -16.43 -15.63 -11.40
C GLY A 632 -17.60 -16.28 -12.14
N ASP A 633 -18.38 -15.48 -12.87
CA ASP A 633 -19.59 -15.92 -13.59
C ASP A 633 -19.36 -17.06 -14.59
N SER A 634 -18.14 -17.20 -15.11
CA SER A 634 -17.75 -18.33 -15.97
C SER A 634 -17.45 -19.62 -15.20
N TYR A 635 -17.04 -19.52 -13.93
CA TYR A 635 -16.67 -20.66 -13.08
C TYR A 635 -17.82 -21.15 -12.19
N ASN A 636 -18.86 -20.34 -11.99
CA ASN A 636 -20.03 -20.64 -11.16
C ASN A 636 -19.70 -21.08 -9.72
N LEU A 637 -18.64 -20.51 -9.13
CA LEU A 637 -18.27 -20.79 -7.75
C LEU A 637 -19.46 -20.48 -6.83
N THR A 638 -19.74 -21.38 -5.88
CA THR A 638 -20.85 -21.27 -4.95
C THR A 638 -20.43 -21.80 -3.58
N ARG A 639 -20.76 -21.05 -2.53
CA ARG A 639 -20.54 -21.43 -1.13
C ARG A 639 -21.82 -22.01 -0.54
N PHE A 640 -21.71 -23.16 0.11
CA PHE A 640 -22.78 -23.73 0.93
C PHE A 640 -22.43 -23.66 2.41
N TYR A 641 -23.35 -23.12 3.20
CA TYR A 641 -23.37 -23.29 4.65
C TYR A 641 -24.38 -24.38 4.99
N ILE A 642 -23.92 -25.48 5.57
CA ILE A 642 -24.72 -26.66 5.91
C ILE A 642 -24.80 -26.80 7.42
N GLU A 643 -26.02 -26.85 7.97
CA GLU A 643 -26.22 -27.17 9.38
C GLU A 643 -25.99 -28.68 9.60
N LEU A 644 -25.08 -29.02 10.53
CA LEU A 644 -24.82 -30.42 10.89
C LEU A 644 -25.62 -30.85 12.13
N PRO A 645 -25.90 -32.15 12.30
CA PRO A 645 -26.66 -32.66 13.43
C PRO A 645 -26.06 -32.28 14.80
N THR A 646 -26.92 -32.07 15.80
CA THR A 646 -26.50 -31.78 17.18
C THR A 646 -25.57 -32.88 17.72
N GLY A 647 -24.49 -32.47 18.41
CA GLY A 647 -23.49 -33.40 18.95
C GLY A 647 -22.37 -33.77 17.97
N THR A 648 -22.44 -33.30 16.72
CA THR A 648 -21.32 -33.35 15.78
C THR A 648 -20.13 -32.59 16.35
N LYS A 649 -18.93 -33.14 16.26
CA LYS A 649 -17.69 -32.45 16.61
C LYS A 649 -17.03 -31.96 15.34
N ALA A 650 -16.76 -30.66 15.25
CA ALA A 650 -16.20 -30.03 14.05
C ALA A 650 -14.95 -30.74 13.51
N LYS A 651 -14.06 -31.21 14.39
CA LYS A 651 -12.83 -31.93 14.03
C LYS A 651 -13.05 -33.32 13.39
N ASP A 652 -14.23 -33.90 13.57
CA ASP A 652 -14.56 -35.25 13.11
C ASP A 652 -15.33 -35.21 11.75
N VAL A 653 -15.70 -34.01 11.28
CA VAL A 653 -16.42 -33.80 10.01
C VAL A 653 -15.47 -34.00 8.83
N ARG A 654 -15.94 -34.67 7.79
CA ARG A 654 -15.23 -34.84 6.51
C ARG A 654 -15.96 -34.15 5.37
N LEU A 655 -15.27 -33.88 4.27
CA LEU A 655 -15.86 -33.28 3.08
C LEU A 655 -17.04 -34.12 2.53
N GLU A 656 -16.89 -35.44 2.54
CA GLU A 656 -17.93 -36.35 2.06
C GLU A 656 -19.22 -36.21 2.88
N ASP A 657 -19.12 -35.92 4.18
CA ASP A 657 -20.29 -35.71 5.03
C ASP A 657 -21.07 -34.47 4.57
N LEU A 658 -20.37 -33.39 4.21
CA LEU A 658 -20.97 -32.15 3.70
C LEU A 658 -21.63 -32.36 2.33
N GLN A 659 -20.94 -33.05 1.42
CA GLN A 659 -21.46 -33.35 0.09
C GLN A 659 -22.69 -34.26 0.16
N ASN A 660 -22.69 -35.27 1.03
CA ASN A 660 -23.81 -36.17 1.24
C ASN A 660 -25.01 -35.45 1.87
N ALA A 661 -24.77 -34.59 2.88
CA ALA A 661 -25.82 -33.77 3.47
C ALA A 661 -26.45 -32.84 2.43
N ALA A 662 -25.64 -32.16 1.61
CA ALA A 662 -26.15 -31.32 0.53
C ALA A 662 -27.00 -32.10 -0.48
N LYS A 663 -26.55 -33.27 -0.95
CA LYS A 663 -27.35 -34.14 -1.84
C LYS A 663 -28.72 -34.47 -1.26
N GLN A 664 -28.79 -34.77 0.04
CA GLN A 664 -30.06 -35.07 0.70
C GLN A 664 -30.96 -33.84 0.83
N ILE A 665 -30.40 -32.67 1.13
CA ILE A 665 -31.14 -31.41 1.33
C ILE A 665 -31.68 -30.87 0.00
N PHE A 666 -30.93 -31.00 -1.11
CA PHE A 666 -31.36 -30.55 -2.44
C PHE A 666 -32.39 -31.46 -3.10
N SER A 667 -32.61 -32.68 -2.61
CA SER A 667 -33.58 -33.61 -3.18
C SER A 667 -34.97 -32.97 -3.39
N PRO A 668 -35.62 -33.13 -4.57
CA PRO A 668 -35.29 -34.06 -5.65
C PRO A 668 -34.32 -33.53 -6.72
N TYR A 669 -33.79 -32.32 -6.57
CA TYR A 669 -32.83 -31.74 -7.52
C TYR A 669 -31.51 -32.50 -7.47
N GLN A 670 -30.97 -32.80 -8.65
CA GLN A 670 -29.68 -33.47 -8.79
C GLN A 670 -28.58 -32.48 -8.48
N ILE A 671 -27.59 -32.88 -7.68
CA ILE A 671 -26.40 -32.08 -7.41
C ILE A 671 -25.14 -32.94 -7.36
N ASP A 672 -24.17 -32.57 -8.18
CA ASP A 672 -22.81 -33.09 -8.18
C ASP A 672 -21.80 -31.96 -7.92
N PHE A 673 -20.64 -32.35 -7.39
CA PHE A 673 -19.56 -31.45 -7.00
C PHE A 673 -18.43 -31.63 -8.00
N VAL A 674 -18.35 -30.75 -9.01
CA VAL A 674 -17.29 -30.84 -10.04
C VAL A 674 -15.92 -30.63 -9.42
N GLU A 675 -15.84 -29.67 -8.51
CA GLU A 675 -14.66 -29.33 -7.74
C GLU A 675 -15.09 -28.75 -6.38
N THR A 676 -14.32 -29.03 -5.33
CA THR A 676 -14.38 -28.31 -4.06
C THR A 676 -13.07 -27.58 -3.86
N VAL A 677 -13.09 -26.25 -3.97
CA VAL A 677 -11.91 -25.37 -3.88
C VAL A 677 -11.46 -25.22 -2.44
N TRP A 678 -12.41 -25.14 -1.50
CA TRP A 678 -12.13 -24.98 -0.08
C TRP A 678 -13.30 -25.51 0.76
N TRP A 679 -13.03 -26.04 1.95
CA TRP A 679 -14.07 -26.38 2.91
C TRP A 679 -13.56 -26.35 4.34
N SER A 680 -14.49 -26.26 5.30
CA SER A 680 -14.19 -26.33 6.73
C SER A 680 -15.46 -26.65 7.54
N ALA A 681 -15.29 -26.95 8.82
CA ALA A 681 -16.39 -27.10 9.77
C ALA A 681 -16.06 -26.35 11.06
N TYR A 682 -17.01 -25.55 11.56
CA TYR A 682 -16.79 -24.71 12.74
C TYR A 682 -17.89 -24.91 13.77
N ALA A 683 -17.47 -25.06 15.03
CA ALA A 683 -18.34 -24.88 16.19
C ALA A 683 -18.28 -23.40 16.58
N ILE A 684 -19.42 -22.72 16.58
CA ILE A 684 -19.46 -21.28 16.74
C ILE A 684 -19.90 -20.94 18.18
N GLY A 685 -19.17 -20.05 18.84
CA GLY A 685 -19.61 -19.38 20.06
C GLY A 685 -19.91 -17.90 19.79
N GLN A 686 -20.86 -17.34 20.54
CA GLN A 686 -21.06 -15.88 20.59
C GLN A 686 -20.35 -15.34 21.82
N ARG A 687 -19.23 -14.63 21.62
CA ARG A 687 -18.38 -14.17 22.73
C ARG A 687 -17.82 -12.78 22.46
N HIS A 688 -17.52 -12.05 23.53
CA HIS A 688 -16.75 -10.80 23.48
C HIS A 688 -15.67 -10.81 24.56
N ALA A 689 -14.62 -10.02 24.42
CA ALA A 689 -13.60 -9.85 25.44
C ALA A 689 -14.18 -9.11 26.67
N ASP A 690 -13.71 -9.46 27.86
CA ASP A 690 -14.00 -8.75 29.11
C ASP A 690 -13.45 -7.31 29.10
N PHE A 691 -12.35 -7.06 28.38
CA PHE A 691 -11.79 -5.72 28.15
C PHE A 691 -11.30 -5.54 26.70
N PHE A 692 -11.52 -4.35 26.15
CA PHE A 692 -11.13 -4.00 24.77
C PHE A 692 -9.79 -3.25 24.70
N HIS A 693 -9.22 -2.88 25.86
CA HIS A 693 -7.96 -2.16 25.92
C HIS A 693 -7.18 -2.46 27.21
N LYS A 694 -5.86 -2.21 27.17
CA LYS A 694 -4.98 -2.05 28.34
C LYS A 694 -4.44 -0.63 28.36
N ASP A 695 -4.79 0.11 29.40
CA ASP A 695 -4.33 1.49 29.69
C ASP A 695 -4.49 2.50 28.53
N TYR A 696 -5.43 2.26 27.62
CA TYR A 696 -5.62 3.01 26.37
C TYR A 696 -4.35 3.09 25.50
N ARG A 697 -3.45 2.12 25.65
CA ARG A 697 -2.22 1.97 24.87
C ARG A 697 -2.25 0.75 23.97
N VAL A 698 -2.83 -0.35 24.45
CA VAL A 698 -3.06 -1.56 23.65
C VAL A 698 -4.56 -1.73 23.48
N PHE A 699 -5.03 -1.96 22.26
CA PHE A 699 -6.44 -2.13 21.92
C PHE A 699 -6.68 -3.47 21.22
N LEU A 700 -7.86 -4.05 21.37
CA LEU A 700 -8.31 -5.24 20.65
C LEU A 700 -9.37 -4.85 19.60
N ALA A 701 -9.31 -5.44 18.40
CA ALA A 701 -10.28 -5.23 17.32
C ALA A 701 -10.63 -6.51 16.57
N GLY A 702 -11.85 -6.55 16.02
CA GLY A 702 -12.40 -7.69 15.31
C GLY A 702 -12.49 -8.95 16.17
N ASP A 703 -12.20 -10.10 15.58
CA ASP A 703 -12.27 -11.40 16.25
C ASP A 703 -11.41 -11.53 17.53
N ALA A 704 -10.42 -10.63 17.72
CA ALA A 704 -9.66 -10.54 18.95
C ALA A 704 -10.54 -10.13 20.15
N CYS A 705 -11.58 -9.32 19.95
CA CYS A 705 -12.50 -8.86 21.00
C CYS A 705 -13.95 -9.28 20.84
N HIS A 706 -14.39 -9.80 19.69
CA HIS A 706 -15.75 -10.35 19.55
C HIS A 706 -15.85 -11.43 18.48
N THR A 707 -16.63 -12.48 18.74
CA THR A 707 -16.86 -13.60 17.82
C THR A 707 -18.35 -13.92 17.80
N HIS A 708 -18.88 -14.29 16.64
CA HIS A 708 -20.30 -14.56 16.44
C HIS A 708 -20.51 -15.56 15.29
N SER A 709 -21.76 -15.93 15.00
CA SER A 709 -22.05 -16.88 13.92
C SER A 709 -21.85 -16.31 12.51
N PRO A 710 -21.49 -17.14 11.52
CA PRO A 710 -21.37 -16.74 10.13
C PRO A 710 -22.73 -16.55 9.46
N LYS A 711 -23.84 -16.93 10.13
CA LYS A 711 -25.19 -16.99 9.54
C LYS A 711 -25.66 -15.65 8.97
N ALA A 712 -25.26 -14.54 9.61
CA ALA A 712 -25.62 -13.19 9.19
C ALA A 712 -24.51 -12.48 8.38
N GLY A 713 -23.39 -13.14 8.08
CA GLY A 713 -22.27 -12.58 7.31
C GLY A 713 -21.62 -11.35 7.96
N GLN A 714 -21.63 -11.25 9.30
CA GLN A 714 -21.27 -10.01 10.01
C GLN A 714 -19.77 -9.84 10.29
N GLY A 715 -18.98 -10.93 10.31
CA GLY A 715 -17.70 -10.97 11.05
C GLY A 715 -16.65 -10.04 10.49
N MET A 716 -16.34 -10.24 9.22
CA MET A 716 -15.41 -9.38 8.51
C MET A 716 -15.91 -7.92 8.46
N ASN A 717 -17.21 -7.70 8.25
CA ASN A 717 -17.79 -6.37 8.11
C ASN A 717 -17.67 -5.54 9.41
N VAL A 718 -18.04 -6.13 10.55
CA VAL A 718 -17.94 -5.45 11.84
C VAL A 718 -16.49 -5.29 12.27
N SER A 719 -15.64 -6.29 12.05
CA SER A 719 -14.20 -6.20 12.29
C SER A 719 -13.56 -5.07 11.47
N LEU A 720 -13.89 -4.96 10.18
CA LEU A 720 -13.39 -3.90 9.32
C LEU A 720 -13.82 -2.51 9.81
N GLN A 721 -15.05 -2.40 10.32
CA GLN A 721 -15.54 -1.17 10.94
C GLN A 721 -14.83 -0.81 12.25
N ASP A 722 -14.34 -1.78 13.03
CA ASP A 722 -13.50 -1.49 14.19
C ASP A 722 -12.21 -0.80 13.76
N GLY A 723 -11.55 -1.34 12.73
CA GLY A 723 -10.37 -0.73 12.12
C GLY A 723 -10.66 0.64 11.51
N TYR A 724 -11.82 0.79 10.85
CA TYR A 724 -12.27 2.04 10.24
C TYR A 724 -12.52 3.14 11.29
N ASN A 725 -13.09 2.77 12.44
CA ASN A 725 -13.32 3.66 13.58
C ASN A 725 -12.02 4.06 14.28
N MET A 726 -11.14 3.08 14.52
CA MET A 726 -9.88 3.31 15.23
C MET A 726 -8.87 4.10 14.40
N GLY A 727 -8.78 3.83 13.10
CA GLY A 727 -7.74 4.36 12.22
C GLY A 727 -7.62 5.88 12.22
N TRP A 728 -8.72 6.61 12.03
CA TRP A 728 -8.70 8.08 12.01
C TRP A 728 -8.46 8.70 13.39
N LYS A 729 -8.91 8.03 14.46
CA LYS A 729 -8.69 8.47 15.85
C LYS A 729 -7.20 8.38 16.22
N LEU A 730 -6.58 7.24 15.93
CA LEU A 730 -5.13 7.06 16.08
C LEU A 730 -4.36 8.06 15.23
N ALA A 731 -4.75 8.26 13.97
CA ALA A 731 -4.09 9.22 13.09
C ALA A 731 -4.13 10.64 13.65
N SER A 732 -5.27 11.06 14.19
CA SER A 732 -5.48 12.39 14.79
C SER A 732 -4.63 12.59 16.04
N VAL A 733 -4.58 11.58 16.93
CA VAL A 733 -3.77 11.64 18.16
C VAL A 733 -2.28 11.61 17.83
N LEU A 734 -1.83 10.74 16.92
CA LEU A 734 -0.43 10.61 16.53
C LEU A 734 0.12 11.86 15.82
N LYS A 735 -0.75 12.66 15.18
CA LYS A 735 -0.38 13.95 14.56
C LYS A 735 -0.52 15.14 15.52
N GLY A 736 -0.89 14.92 16.78
CA GLY A 736 -1.06 15.98 17.77
C GLY A 736 -2.26 16.89 17.50
N LEU A 737 -3.26 16.42 16.76
CA LEU A 737 -4.46 17.18 16.40
C LEU A 737 -5.60 17.01 17.41
N ALA A 738 -5.60 15.89 18.15
CA ALA A 738 -6.63 15.56 19.13
C ALA A 738 -6.02 15.02 20.42
N HIS A 739 -6.72 15.24 21.54
CA HIS A 739 -6.29 14.73 22.84
C HIS A 739 -6.36 13.19 22.87
N PRO A 740 -5.44 12.48 23.57
CA PRO A 740 -5.45 11.02 23.66
C PRO A 740 -6.76 10.41 24.17
N SER A 741 -7.56 11.15 24.95
CA SER A 741 -8.90 10.73 25.39
C SER A 741 -9.87 10.48 24.22
N LEU A 742 -9.57 10.96 23.02
CA LEU A 742 -10.30 10.58 21.80
C LEU A 742 -10.31 9.06 21.61
N LEU A 743 -9.25 8.35 22.01
CA LEU A 743 -9.17 6.90 21.86
C LEU A 743 -10.12 6.15 22.81
N GLU A 744 -10.54 6.75 23.92
CA GLU A 744 -11.51 6.16 24.84
C GLU A 744 -12.86 5.94 24.13
N THR A 745 -13.20 6.82 23.19
CA THR A 745 -14.43 6.72 22.40
C THR A 745 -14.46 5.48 21.50
N TYR A 746 -13.31 4.90 21.13
CA TYR A 746 -13.30 3.61 20.42
C TYR A 746 -13.95 2.52 21.27
N VAL A 747 -13.60 2.45 22.55
CA VAL A 747 -14.10 1.44 23.48
C VAL A 747 -15.60 1.66 23.70
N LEU A 748 -16.00 2.88 24.05
CA LEU A 748 -17.40 3.26 24.25
C LEU A 748 -18.30 2.89 23.06
N GLU A 749 -17.78 3.10 21.85
CA GLU A 749 -18.54 2.88 20.62
C GLU A 749 -18.56 1.42 20.20
N ARG A 750 -17.41 0.76 20.17
CA ARG A 750 -17.24 -0.54 19.52
C ARG A 750 -17.56 -1.72 20.43
N GLU A 751 -17.37 -1.58 21.74
CA GLU A 751 -17.80 -2.60 22.71
C GLU A 751 -19.32 -2.76 22.68
N LYS A 752 -20.06 -1.65 22.70
CA LYS A 752 -21.52 -1.66 22.58
C LYS A 752 -21.98 -2.29 21.27
N VAL A 753 -21.37 -1.93 20.14
CA VAL A 753 -21.71 -2.53 18.83
C VAL A 753 -21.46 -4.04 18.84
N ALA A 754 -20.39 -4.51 19.47
CA ALA A 754 -20.09 -5.93 19.61
C ALA A 754 -21.15 -6.66 20.45
N ILE A 755 -21.60 -6.06 21.56
CA ILE A 755 -22.66 -6.60 22.41
C ILE A 755 -24.01 -6.65 21.67
N ASP A 756 -24.38 -5.57 20.99
CA ASP A 756 -25.60 -5.48 20.19
C ASP A 756 -25.60 -6.54 19.07
N LEU A 757 -24.44 -6.76 18.44
CA LEU A 757 -24.23 -7.79 17.43
C LEU A 757 -24.41 -9.20 18.01
N ILE A 758 -23.84 -9.50 19.17
CA ILE A 758 -24.01 -10.79 19.85
C ILE A 758 -25.49 -11.04 20.16
N ASN A 759 -26.21 -10.03 20.65
CA ASN A 759 -27.63 -10.14 20.94
C ASN A 759 -28.47 -10.38 19.69
N PHE A 760 -28.15 -9.68 18.60
CA PHE A 760 -28.76 -9.90 17.30
C PHE A 760 -28.45 -11.31 16.76
N ASP A 761 -27.19 -11.76 16.83
CA ASP A 761 -26.76 -13.08 16.36
C ASP A 761 -27.47 -14.20 17.14
N ARG A 762 -27.67 -14.04 18.46
CA ARG A 762 -28.48 -14.99 19.26
C ARG A 762 -29.91 -15.11 18.77
N TYR A 763 -30.55 -13.98 18.43
CA TYR A 763 -31.88 -13.97 17.84
C TYR A 763 -31.89 -14.63 16.45
N PHE A 764 -30.94 -14.25 15.60
CA PHE A 764 -30.84 -14.71 14.23
C PHE A 764 -30.47 -16.20 14.12
N ALA A 765 -29.56 -16.68 14.97
CA ALA A 765 -29.17 -18.08 15.04
C ALA A 765 -30.32 -19.00 15.46
N LYS A 766 -31.22 -18.53 16.33
CA LYS A 766 -32.46 -19.25 16.70
C LYS A 766 -33.44 -19.36 15.53
N LEU A 767 -33.54 -18.34 14.68
CA LEU A 767 -34.39 -18.40 13.49
C LEU A 767 -33.93 -19.51 12.51
N PHE A 768 -32.62 -19.72 12.38
CA PHE A 768 -32.04 -20.71 11.47
C PHE A 768 -31.95 -22.14 12.04
N SER A 769 -32.14 -22.33 13.35
CA SER A 769 -31.99 -23.64 13.99
C SER A 769 -33.09 -24.63 13.57
N SER A 770 -32.70 -25.84 13.21
CA SER A 770 -33.60 -26.97 12.95
C SER A 770 -34.47 -27.39 14.15
N GLN A 771 -34.11 -26.99 15.38
CA GLN A 771 -34.93 -27.19 16.58
C GLN A 771 -35.93 -26.03 16.85
N GLY A 772 -35.94 -24.99 16.03
CA GLY A 772 -36.86 -23.87 16.16
C GLY A 772 -38.29 -24.23 15.76
N SER A 773 -39.28 -23.74 16.52
CA SER A 773 -40.71 -23.85 16.21
C SER A 773 -41.17 -22.91 15.08
N ALA A 774 -40.25 -22.19 14.44
CA ALA A 774 -40.58 -21.17 13.45
C ALA A 774 -41.04 -21.79 12.13
N THR A 775 -42.27 -21.47 11.75
CA THR A 775 -42.83 -21.79 10.43
C THR A 775 -42.00 -21.14 9.31
N PRO A 776 -42.08 -21.65 8.05
CA PRO A 776 -41.41 -21.02 6.92
C PRO A 776 -41.75 -19.52 6.77
N LYS A 777 -43.00 -19.14 7.09
CA LYS A 777 -43.47 -17.76 7.04
C LYS A 777 -42.84 -16.88 8.13
N GLU A 778 -42.81 -17.34 9.38
CA GLU A 778 -42.18 -16.61 10.48
C GLU A 778 -40.67 -16.43 10.25
N PHE A 779 -40.02 -17.42 9.65
CA PHE A 779 -38.62 -17.32 9.24
C PHE A 779 -38.41 -16.22 8.20
N GLN A 780 -39.24 -16.21 7.14
CA GLN A 780 -39.16 -15.19 6.09
C GLN A 780 -39.39 -13.78 6.64
N GLU A 781 -40.42 -13.60 7.48
CA GLU A 781 -40.72 -12.30 8.12
C GLU A 781 -39.58 -11.85 9.05
N GLY A 782 -39.03 -12.77 9.84
CA GLY A 782 -37.86 -12.53 10.69
C GLY A 782 -36.64 -12.10 9.89
N PHE A 783 -36.35 -12.80 8.78
CA PHE A 783 -35.24 -12.49 7.88
C PHE A 783 -35.38 -11.09 7.27
N ILE A 784 -36.56 -10.75 6.76
CA ILE A 784 -36.84 -9.42 6.18
C ILE A 784 -36.70 -8.33 7.24
N LYS A 785 -37.23 -8.55 8.46
CA LYS A 785 -37.13 -7.59 9.57
C LYS A 785 -35.68 -7.36 10.01
N SER A 786 -34.81 -8.35 9.82
CA SER A 786 -33.37 -8.28 10.08
C SER A 786 -32.55 -7.62 8.96
N GLY A 787 -33.17 -7.16 7.86
CA GLY A 787 -32.49 -6.55 6.70
C GLY A 787 -31.55 -5.39 7.07
N LYS A 788 -31.94 -4.52 8.00
CA LYS A 788 -31.09 -3.39 8.44
C LYS A 788 -29.80 -3.84 9.12
N TYR A 789 -29.87 -4.87 9.96
CA TYR A 789 -28.71 -5.46 10.63
C TYR A 789 -27.79 -6.17 9.63
N THR A 790 -28.39 -6.91 8.69
CA THR A 790 -27.62 -7.60 7.64
C THR A 790 -26.98 -6.67 6.62
N ALA A 791 -27.45 -5.43 6.50
CA ALA A 791 -26.81 -4.37 5.69
C ALA A 791 -25.68 -3.61 6.41
N GLY A 792 -25.48 -3.83 7.72
CA GLY A 792 -24.41 -3.18 8.50
C GLY A 792 -24.69 -1.74 8.91
N LEU A 793 -25.97 -1.33 8.91
CA LEU A 793 -26.40 0.07 9.05
C LEU A 793 -27.02 0.37 10.43
N THR A 794 -26.87 -0.52 11.40
CA THR A 794 -27.54 -0.45 12.71
C THR A 794 -26.69 0.11 13.84
N ALA A 795 -25.39 0.28 13.62
CA ALA A 795 -24.51 0.88 14.62
C ALA A 795 -24.98 2.30 14.94
N LYS A 796 -25.36 2.50 16.20
CA LYS A 796 -25.66 3.80 16.81
C LYS A 796 -24.77 3.98 18.02
N TYR A 797 -23.94 5.02 17.98
CA TYR A 797 -23.08 5.43 19.08
C TYR A 797 -23.86 6.28 20.09
N ASP A 798 -23.53 6.08 21.36
CA ASP A 798 -24.09 6.84 22.46
C ASP A 798 -23.36 8.18 22.61
N GLU A 799 -23.85 9.02 23.52
CA GLU A 799 -23.29 10.34 23.78
C GLU A 799 -21.83 10.26 24.25
N SER A 800 -20.99 11.11 23.67
CA SER A 800 -19.56 11.19 23.97
C SER A 800 -19.02 12.57 23.55
N PRO A 801 -17.76 12.92 23.85
CA PRO A 801 -17.17 14.18 23.37
C PRO A 801 -17.19 14.37 21.85
N ILE A 802 -17.35 13.29 21.07
CA ILE A 802 -17.44 13.31 19.61
C ILE A 802 -18.82 12.95 19.06
N THR A 803 -19.81 12.73 19.93
CA THR A 803 -21.20 12.42 19.57
C THR A 803 -22.11 13.17 20.53
N SER A 804 -22.66 14.31 20.10
CA SER A 804 -23.48 15.21 20.91
C SER A 804 -24.88 15.34 20.32
N ASP A 805 -25.85 14.66 20.94
CA ASP A 805 -27.27 14.81 20.60
C ASP A 805 -27.86 15.95 21.43
N THR A 806 -28.12 17.06 20.77
CA THR A 806 -28.71 18.27 21.37
C THR A 806 -30.22 18.18 21.54
N GLY A 807 -30.83 17.04 21.14
CA GLY A 807 -32.28 16.79 21.26
C GLY A 807 -33.13 17.48 20.18
N VAL A 808 -32.55 18.37 19.38
CA VAL A 808 -33.24 19.11 18.30
C VAL A 808 -33.12 18.42 16.93
N SER A 809 -32.36 17.32 16.84
CA SER A 809 -32.12 16.56 15.61
C SER A 809 -33.42 16.11 14.93
N ASN A 810 -34.40 15.61 15.69
CA ASN A 810 -35.69 15.19 15.16
C ASN A 810 -36.54 16.32 14.56
N GLU A 811 -36.32 17.58 14.97
CA GLU A 811 -37.05 18.74 14.47
C GLU A 811 -36.39 19.35 13.23
N LEU A 812 -35.06 19.30 13.15
CA LEU A 812 -34.27 19.92 12.09
C LEU A 812 -33.97 18.96 10.93
N ALA A 813 -33.74 17.68 11.23
CA ALA A 813 -33.30 16.66 10.28
C ALA A 813 -33.80 15.28 10.72
N LYS A 814 -35.10 15.03 10.54
CA LYS A 814 -35.83 13.88 11.12
C LYS A 814 -35.18 12.51 10.88
N ASN A 815 -34.56 12.31 9.71
CA ASN A 815 -33.95 11.03 9.34
C ASN A 815 -32.43 11.00 9.56
N VAL A 816 -31.85 12.08 10.09
CA VAL A 816 -30.43 12.20 10.45
C VAL A 816 -30.29 11.94 11.95
N VAL A 817 -29.96 10.69 12.29
CA VAL A 817 -29.81 10.25 13.68
C VAL A 817 -28.36 10.47 14.13
N VAL A 818 -28.15 11.31 15.15
CA VAL A 818 -26.85 11.49 15.79
C VAL A 818 -26.34 10.15 16.32
N GLY A 819 -25.06 9.87 16.09
CA GLY A 819 -24.41 8.59 16.42
C GLY A 819 -24.58 7.50 15.34
N MET A 820 -25.31 7.74 14.25
CA MET A 820 -25.40 6.83 13.10
C MET A 820 -24.67 7.39 11.87
N ARG A 821 -24.37 6.50 10.90
CA ARG A 821 -23.82 6.90 9.60
C ARG A 821 -24.79 7.82 8.86
N LEU A 822 -24.29 8.89 8.24
CA LEU A 822 -25.12 9.85 7.48
C LEU A 822 -25.82 9.13 6.30
N PRO A 823 -27.16 9.17 6.19
CA PRO A 823 -27.86 8.70 4.98
C PRO A 823 -27.47 9.54 3.77
N SER A 824 -27.42 8.93 2.58
CA SER A 824 -27.05 9.60 1.33
C SER A 824 -28.18 9.52 0.32
N ALA A 825 -28.34 10.61 -0.43
CA ALA A 825 -29.11 10.63 -1.67
C ALA A 825 -28.33 11.42 -2.73
N GLN A 826 -28.85 11.40 -3.96
CA GLN A 826 -28.24 12.12 -5.07
C GLN A 826 -28.34 13.65 -4.84
N VAL A 827 -27.28 14.36 -5.20
CA VAL A 827 -27.19 15.81 -5.29
C VAL A 827 -26.54 16.20 -6.61
N VAL A 828 -26.65 17.46 -6.99
CA VAL A 828 -25.98 18.04 -8.16
C VAL A 828 -24.85 18.95 -7.69
N ARG A 829 -23.63 18.67 -8.11
CA ARG A 829 -22.48 19.53 -7.82
C ARG A 829 -22.57 20.84 -8.61
N PHE A 830 -22.41 21.96 -7.92
CA PHE A 830 -22.67 23.28 -8.48
C PHE A 830 -21.73 23.65 -9.64
N CYS A 831 -20.43 23.39 -9.50
CA CYS A 831 -19.42 23.87 -10.45
C CYS A 831 -19.48 23.22 -11.83
N ASP A 832 -19.99 21.98 -11.95
CA ASP A 832 -19.99 21.21 -13.19
C ASP A 832 -21.32 20.49 -13.46
N SER A 833 -22.35 20.76 -12.67
CA SER A 833 -23.67 20.12 -12.74
C SER A 833 -23.63 18.58 -12.68
N LYS A 834 -22.57 17.98 -12.11
CA LYS A 834 -22.44 16.53 -12.03
C LYS A 834 -23.41 15.97 -10.97
N PRO A 835 -24.35 15.06 -11.33
CA PRO A 835 -25.11 14.32 -10.34
C PRO A 835 -24.24 13.25 -9.68
N LEU A 836 -24.30 13.15 -8.35
CA LEU A 836 -23.58 12.16 -7.55
C LEU A 836 -24.29 11.89 -6.23
N GLN A 837 -23.97 10.77 -5.58
CA GLN A 837 -24.35 10.52 -4.19
C GLN A 837 -23.57 11.46 -3.27
N LEU A 838 -24.24 12.12 -2.30
CA LEU A 838 -23.56 13.01 -1.34
C LEU A 838 -22.43 12.28 -0.61
N ALA A 839 -22.63 11.02 -0.20
CA ALA A 839 -21.62 10.21 0.48
C ALA A 839 -20.34 10.04 -0.35
N ALA A 840 -20.42 10.03 -1.69
CA ALA A 840 -19.25 9.89 -2.56
C ALA A 840 -18.29 11.09 -2.46
N SER A 841 -18.76 12.24 -1.98
CA SER A 841 -17.94 13.43 -1.68
C SER A 841 -17.25 13.37 -0.32
N LEU A 842 -17.75 12.54 0.60
CA LEU A 842 -17.24 12.41 1.97
C LEU A 842 -16.10 11.37 2.01
N LYS A 843 -14.95 11.75 1.47
CA LYS A 843 -13.77 10.88 1.37
C LYS A 843 -13.19 10.56 2.75
N SER A 844 -12.72 9.33 2.91
CA SER A 844 -12.03 8.86 4.10
C SER A 844 -10.60 9.41 4.14
N ASP A 845 -10.44 10.67 4.53
CA ASP A 845 -9.17 11.41 4.51
C ASP A 845 -8.82 12.12 5.84
N CYS A 846 -9.39 11.66 6.96
CA CYS A 846 -9.23 12.14 8.33
C CYS A 846 -9.84 13.53 8.56
N ARG A 847 -10.44 14.16 7.55
CA ARG A 847 -11.13 15.43 7.72
C ARG A 847 -12.53 15.24 8.32
N TRP A 848 -12.87 16.10 9.24
CA TRP A 848 -14.23 16.29 9.72
C TRP A 848 -15.02 17.12 8.71
N ARG A 849 -16.33 16.90 8.60
CA ARG A 849 -17.19 17.65 7.71
C ARG A 849 -18.16 18.50 8.49
N VAL A 850 -18.26 19.77 8.11
CA VAL A 850 -19.32 20.67 8.56
C VAL A 850 -20.22 20.90 7.35
N ILE A 851 -21.34 20.19 7.29
CA ILE A 851 -22.28 20.27 6.18
C ILE A 851 -23.37 21.28 6.54
N ALA A 852 -23.38 22.40 5.84
CA ALA A 852 -24.44 23.40 5.94
C ALA A 852 -25.53 23.06 4.92
N PHE A 853 -26.64 22.52 5.40
CA PHE A 853 -27.88 22.40 4.64
C PHE A 853 -28.60 23.74 4.70
N SER A 854 -28.25 24.68 3.82
CA SER A 854 -28.69 26.08 3.90
C SER A 854 -30.18 26.30 3.61
N GLY A 855 -30.84 25.31 3.02
CA GLY A 855 -32.23 25.42 2.61
C GLY A 855 -32.36 26.11 1.25
N ASP A 856 -33.55 26.63 0.97
CA ASP A 856 -33.81 27.44 -0.22
C ASP A 856 -33.14 28.80 -0.09
N LEU A 857 -32.16 29.07 -0.95
CA LEU A 857 -31.36 30.29 -0.92
C LEU A 857 -32.09 31.54 -1.47
N THR A 858 -33.28 31.38 -2.07
CA THR A 858 -34.16 32.50 -2.43
C THR A 858 -34.81 33.13 -1.19
N VAL A 859 -34.89 32.38 -0.10
CA VAL A 859 -35.37 32.85 1.20
C VAL A 859 -34.28 33.71 1.86
N SER A 860 -34.60 34.98 2.13
CA SER A 860 -33.64 35.97 2.64
C SER A 860 -33.01 35.56 3.97
N GLN A 861 -33.75 34.88 4.84
CA GLN A 861 -33.24 34.38 6.12
C GLN A 861 -32.16 33.30 5.92
N ASN A 862 -32.39 32.37 4.99
CA ASN A 862 -31.44 31.29 4.67
C ASN A 862 -30.15 31.84 4.06
N MET A 863 -30.25 32.80 3.13
CA MET A 863 -29.09 33.47 2.57
C MET A 863 -28.31 34.24 3.64
N ALA A 864 -29.00 34.97 4.53
CA ALA A 864 -28.35 35.69 5.63
C ALA A 864 -27.64 34.73 6.60
N ALA A 865 -28.24 33.58 6.90
CA ALA A 865 -27.64 32.53 7.72
C ALA A 865 -26.40 31.92 7.03
N LEU A 866 -26.47 31.64 5.73
CA LEU A 866 -25.32 31.17 4.96
C LEU A 866 -24.15 32.16 5.01
N GLN A 867 -24.41 33.46 4.85
CA GLN A 867 -23.39 34.50 4.97
C GLN A 867 -22.79 34.56 6.38
N ALA A 868 -23.61 34.43 7.43
CA ALA A 868 -23.13 34.41 8.81
C ALA A 868 -22.25 33.18 9.11
N ILE A 869 -22.67 32.00 8.64
CA ILE A 869 -21.89 30.76 8.75
C ILE A 869 -20.56 30.92 8.02
N GLY A 870 -20.59 31.35 6.76
CA GLY A 870 -19.37 31.51 5.97
C GLY A 870 -18.41 32.56 6.52
N GLY A 871 -18.95 33.68 7.01
CA GLY A 871 -18.18 34.71 7.70
C GLY A 871 -17.52 34.20 8.98
N TYR A 872 -18.21 33.38 9.77
CA TYR A 872 -17.63 32.73 10.95
C TYR A 872 -16.58 31.69 10.59
N LEU A 873 -16.85 30.80 9.62
CA LEU A 873 -15.88 29.77 9.20
C LEU A 873 -14.64 30.37 8.52
N GLY A 874 -14.79 31.55 7.91
CA GLY A 874 -13.68 32.30 7.32
C GLY A 874 -12.89 33.17 8.30
N SER A 875 -13.33 33.34 9.55
CA SER A 875 -12.67 34.22 10.52
C SER A 875 -11.47 33.55 11.21
N ASP A 876 -10.61 34.36 11.83
CA ASP A 876 -9.47 33.88 12.63
C ASP A 876 -9.88 33.08 13.86
N ASP A 877 -11.07 33.35 14.40
CA ASP A 877 -11.66 32.63 15.53
C ASP A 877 -12.33 31.30 15.12
N SER A 878 -12.33 30.98 13.83
CA SER A 878 -12.97 29.77 13.32
C SER A 878 -12.25 28.50 13.77
N PRO A 879 -12.97 27.38 13.93
CA PRO A 879 -12.33 26.09 14.19
C PRO A 879 -11.41 25.64 13.03
N LEU A 880 -11.67 26.09 11.80
CA LEU A 880 -10.82 25.84 10.62
C LEU A 880 -9.43 26.48 10.76
N GLN A 881 -9.36 27.62 11.45
CA GLN A 881 -8.11 28.33 11.72
C GLN A 881 -7.44 27.82 13.00
N ARG A 882 -8.21 27.60 14.06
CA ARG A 882 -7.70 27.30 15.40
C ARG A 882 -7.09 25.91 15.56
N PHE A 883 -7.63 24.89 14.89
CA PHE A 883 -7.23 23.49 15.10
C PHE A 883 -6.35 22.91 13.99
N ARG A 884 -6.23 23.57 12.83
CA ARG A 884 -5.41 23.04 11.73
C ARG A 884 -3.92 23.19 12.02
N LEU A 885 -3.11 22.27 11.49
CA LEU A 885 -1.65 22.42 11.49
C LEU A 885 -1.24 23.70 10.75
N ARG A 886 -0.14 24.32 11.19
CA ARG A 886 0.40 25.57 10.60
C ARG A 886 0.70 25.45 9.10
N SER A 887 1.20 24.29 8.67
CA SER A 887 1.50 23.97 7.27
C SER A 887 0.28 23.44 6.50
N GLY A 888 -0.86 23.28 7.16
CA GLY A 888 -2.08 22.74 6.57
C GLY A 888 -2.91 23.79 5.84
N GLU A 889 -3.58 23.35 4.78
CA GLU A 889 -4.58 24.13 4.06
C GLU A 889 -5.78 24.49 4.96
N PRO A 890 -6.56 25.54 4.65
CA PRO A 890 -7.68 26.01 5.47
C PRO A 890 -8.71 24.94 5.86
N ASP A 891 -8.87 23.91 5.03
CA ASP A 891 -9.83 22.82 5.18
C ASP A 891 -9.17 21.46 5.44
N SER A 892 -7.87 21.41 5.75
CA SER A 892 -7.09 20.16 5.85
C SER A 892 -7.47 19.27 7.05
N LEU A 893 -8.29 19.79 7.96
CA LEU A 893 -8.82 19.08 9.14
C LEU A 893 -10.34 19.14 9.23
N ILE A 894 -10.93 20.30 8.95
CA ILE A 894 -12.37 20.52 8.97
C ILE A 894 -12.77 21.07 7.59
N GLU A 895 -13.48 20.26 6.82
CA GLU A 895 -13.96 20.63 5.49
C GLU A 895 -15.41 21.13 5.57
N PRO A 896 -15.66 22.42 5.24
CA PRO A 896 -17.01 22.93 5.11
C PRO A 896 -17.62 22.53 3.76
N ILE A 897 -18.85 22.03 3.79
CA ILE A 897 -19.62 21.61 2.61
C ILE A 897 -20.95 22.36 2.61
N LEU A 898 -21.35 22.88 1.46
CA LEU A 898 -22.65 23.53 1.27
C LEU A 898 -23.57 22.60 0.49
N VAL A 899 -24.78 22.38 1.01
CA VAL A 899 -25.89 21.74 0.30
C VAL A 899 -27.08 22.69 0.35
N ALA A 900 -27.48 23.25 -0.79
CA ALA A 900 -28.65 24.12 -0.92
C ALA A 900 -29.84 23.35 -1.51
N HIS A 901 -31.05 23.89 -1.38
CA HIS A 901 -32.27 23.36 -1.97
C HIS A 901 -32.77 24.27 -3.08
N GLY A 902 -33.28 23.69 -4.18
CA GLY A 902 -33.94 24.43 -5.27
C GLY A 902 -33.06 24.62 -6.51
N GLU A 903 -33.54 25.45 -7.45
CA GLU A 903 -32.94 25.59 -8.78
C GLU A 903 -31.56 26.25 -8.72
N ARG A 904 -30.51 25.50 -9.07
CA ARG A 904 -29.12 25.99 -8.96
C ARG A 904 -28.79 27.13 -9.93
N HIS A 905 -29.51 27.24 -11.05
CA HIS A 905 -29.25 28.22 -12.11
C HIS A 905 -29.55 29.67 -11.70
N GLY A 906 -30.28 29.87 -10.60
CA GLY A 906 -30.58 31.19 -10.07
C GLY A 906 -29.44 31.83 -9.28
N PHE A 907 -28.31 31.13 -9.08
CA PHE A 907 -27.23 31.55 -8.19
C PHE A 907 -25.87 31.63 -8.89
N GLU A 908 -25.10 32.63 -8.51
CA GLU A 908 -23.72 32.82 -8.95
C GLU A 908 -22.74 32.48 -7.82
N LEU A 909 -21.52 32.04 -8.17
CA LEU A 909 -20.53 31.60 -7.18
C LEU A 909 -20.17 32.70 -6.18
N GLU A 910 -20.11 33.96 -6.61
CA GLU A 910 -19.78 35.12 -5.78
C GLU A 910 -20.80 35.37 -4.66
N GLN A 911 -22.01 34.83 -4.79
CA GLN A 911 -23.04 34.91 -3.74
C GLN A 911 -22.79 33.89 -2.62
N ILE A 912 -21.95 32.88 -2.86
CA ILE A 912 -21.60 31.86 -1.86
C ILE A 912 -20.35 32.34 -1.11
N PRO A 913 -20.26 32.17 0.22
CA PRO A 913 -19.06 32.53 0.97
C PRO A 913 -17.83 31.70 0.58
N GLN A 914 -16.67 32.36 0.46
CA GLN A 914 -15.40 31.74 0.06
C GLN A 914 -14.95 30.59 0.96
N SER A 915 -15.41 30.54 2.22
CA SER A 915 -15.15 29.43 3.13
C SER A 915 -15.57 28.07 2.53
N PHE A 916 -16.57 28.04 1.65
CA PHE A 916 -17.05 26.82 0.97
C PHE A 916 -16.32 26.51 -0.34
N TYR A 917 -15.41 27.39 -0.80
CA TYR A 917 -14.55 27.14 -1.96
C TYR A 917 -13.15 27.76 -1.76
N PRO A 918 -12.43 27.36 -0.69
CA PRO A 918 -11.13 27.95 -0.37
C PRO A 918 -10.09 27.64 -1.46
N PHE A 919 -9.01 28.41 -1.47
CA PHE A 919 -7.82 28.07 -2.25
C PHE A 919 -7.03 26.99 -1.51
N THR A 920 -6.83 25.84 -2.15
CA THR A 920 -6.20 24.65 -1.53
C THR A 920 -5.37 23.86 -2.55
N GLY A 921 -4.63 22.87 -2.05
CA GLY A 921 -3.85 21.94 -2.86
C GLY A 921 -2.51 22.52 -3.34
N LYS A 922 -1.70 21.67 -3.99
CA LYS A 922 -0.31 21.98 -4.38
C LYS A 922 -0.16 23.25 -5.21
N ASN A 923 -1.14 23.56 -6.05
CA ASN A 923 -1.13 24.73 -6.93
C ASN A 923 -1.91 25.92 -6.35
N HIS A 924 -2.43 25.79 -5.12
CA HIS A 924 -3.20 26.81 -4.44
C HIS A 924 -4.35 27.37 -5.30
N ILE A 925 -5.20 26.47 -5.81
CA ILE A 925 -6.33 26.78 -6.69
C ILE A 925 -7.64 26.72 -5.91
N ARG A 926 -8.70 27.39 -6.40
CA ARG A 926 -10.03 27.31 -5.77
C ARG A 926 -10.56 25.88 -5.85
N ASP A 927 -10.92 25.30 -4.70
CA ASP A 927 -11.62 24.03 -4.67
C ASP A 927 -13.13 24.26 -4.79
N LEU A 928 -13.67 23.99 -5.97
CA LEU A 928 -15.08 24.20 -6.29
C LEU A 928 -15.96 22.97 -6.01
N HIS A 929 -15.40 21.89 -5.45
CA HIS A 929 -16.09 20.59 -5.37
C HIS A 929 -16.95 20.39 -4.12
N LYS A 930 -17.19 21.44 -3.33
CA LYS A 930 -17.83 21.38 -2.00
C LYS A 930 -19.23 21.99 -1.95
N ILE A 931 -19.73 22.45 -3.09
CA ILE A 931 -21.03 23.10 -3.21
C ILE A 931 -21.96 22.18 -4.00
N PHE A 932 -23.10 21.87 -3.41
CA PHE A 932 -24.10 20.99 -3.97
C PHE A 932 -25.50 21.61 -3.86
N PHE A 933 -26.38 21.20 -4.76
CA PHE A 933 -27.80 21.51 -4.72
C PHE A 933 -28.61 20.20 -4.74
N ASP A 934 -29.64 20.13 -3.91
CA ASP A 934 -30.75 19.21 -4.07
C ASP A 934 -31.69 19.78 -5.13
N ASP A 935 -31.39 19.42 -6.38
CA ASP A 935 -31.96 19.96 -7.62
C ASP A 935 -32.08 18.84 -8.67
N GLU A 936 -32.86 19.09 -9.71
CA GLU A 936 -33.00 18.20 -10.84
C GLU A 936 -31.72 18.18 -11.69
N SER A 937 -31.18 16.98 -11.91
CA SER A 937 -30.09 16.75 -12.85
C SER A 937 -30.61 16.52 -14.27
N TYR A 938 -29.81 16.88 -15.26
CA TYR A 938 -30.21 16.75 -16.68
C TYR A 938 -30.45 15.31 -17.15
N ASN A 939 -29.78 14.33 -16.54
CA ASN A 939 -29.73 12.95 -17.05
C ASN A 939 -29.93 11.86 -15.99
N ARG A 940 -30.09 12.22 -14.71
CA ARG A 940 -30.29 11.27 -13.60
C ARG A 940 -31.48 11.64 -12.70
N GLY A 941 -32.36 12.54 -13.16
CA GLY A 941 -33.51 13.02 -12.39
C GLY A 941 -33.13 13.75 -11.11
N HIS A 942 -34.04 13.77 -10.14
CA HIS A 942 -33.90 14.48 -8.85
C HIS A 942 -33.64 13.49 -7.69
N GLY A 943 -32.74 13.85 -6.77
CA GLY A 943 -32.34 13.00 -5.64
C GLY A 943 -33.20 13.14 -4.39
N HIS A 944 -33.85 14.29 -4.20
CA HIS A 944 -34.76 14.61 -3.09
C HIS A 944 -34.08 14.45 -1.73
N LEU A 945 -32.83 14.91 -1.63
CA LEU A 945 -32.01 14.76 -0.44
C LEU A 945 -32.65 15.42 0.79
N TYR A 946 -33.22 16.62 0.68
CA TYR A 946 -33.86 17.31 1.81
C TYR A 946 -35.03 16.51 2.36
N GLU A 947 -35.89 15.99 1.48
CA GLU A 947 -36.99 15.10 1.87
C GLU A 947 -36.46 13.80 2.48
N HIS A 948 -35.46 13.19 1.85
CA HIS A 948 -34.83 11.95 2.32
C HIS A 948 -34.24 12.10 3.73
N LEU A 949 -33.58 13.22 4.01
CA LEU A 949 -33.00 13.52 5.33
C LEU A 949 -34.03 14.08 6.32
N GLY A 950 -35.22 14.47 5.85
CA GLY A 950 -36.25 15.12 6.65
C GLY A 950 -35.84 16.50 7.13
N ILE A 951 -35.11 17.26 6.29
CA ILE A 951 -34.70 18.64 6.53
C ILE A 951 -35.70 19.57 5.83
N SER A 952 -36.18 20.60 6.53
CA SER A 952 -37.06 21.61 5.94
C SER A 952 -36.25 22.57 5.07
N PRO A 953 -36.63 22.81 3.79
CA PRO A 953 -36.02 23.84 2.96
C PRO A 953 -36.12 25.26 3.53
N ASP A 954 -37.11 25.54 4.37
CA ASP A 954 -37.32 26.86 4.97
C ASP A 954 -36.41 27.13 6.17
N LYS A 955 -35.90 26.08 6.82
CA LYS A 955 -35.12 26.18 8.07
C LYS A 955 -33.66 25.76 7.91
N GLY A 956 -33.40 24.76 7.08
CA GLY A 956 -32.08 24.14 6.95
C GLY A 956 -31.59 23.48 8.24
N ALA A 957 -30.32 23.07 8.23
CA ALA A 957 -29.62 22.49 9.38
C ALA A 957 -28.10 22.54 9.16
N ILE A 958 -27.33 22.50 10.25
CA ILE A 958 -25.88 22.23 10.22
C ILE A 958 -25.66 20.83 10.75
N VAL A 959 -24.96 19.99 10.00
CA VAL A 959 -24.65 18.60 10.39
C VAL A 959 -23.13 18.44 10.46
N ILE A 960 -22.63 18.05 11.63
CA ILE A 960 -21.21 17.68 11.80
C ILE A 960 -21.07 16.19 11.56
N VAL A 961 -20.16 15.82 10.66
CA VAL A 961 -19.89 14.43 10.27
C VAL A 961 -18.42 14.12 10.50
N ARG A 962 -18.16 12.96 11.09
CA ARG A 962 -16.82 12.44 11.39
C ARG A 962 -16.07 11.99 10.14
N PRO A 963 -14.74 11.79 10.25
CA PRO A 963 -13.96 11.16 9.19
C PRO A 963 -14.43 9.75 8.80
N ASP A 964 -15.09 9.04 9.73
CA ASP A 964 -15.72 7.74 9.48
C ASP A 964 -17.18 7.83 9.01
N GLN A 965 -17.63 9.03 8.60
CA GLN A 965 -18.96 9.35 8.05
C GLN A 965 -20.14 9.20 9.05
N TYR A 966 -19.86 9.06 10.35
CA TYR A 966 -20.89 9.10 11.39
C TYR A 966 -21.28 10.54 11.73
N VAL A 967 -22.58 10.76 11.97
CA VAL A 967 -23.12 12.04 12.39
C VAL A 967 -22.78 12.26 13.86
N SER A 968 -22.10 13.37 14.14
CA SER A 968 -21.70 13.77 15.49
C SER A 968 -22.64 14.75 16.15
N ALA A 969 -23.21 15.68 15.40
CA ALA A 969 -24.09 16.70 15.94
C ALA A 969 -24.97 17.30 14.84
N VAL A 970 -26.12 17.83 15.25
CA VAL A 970 -27.04 18.59 14.40
C VAL A 970 -27.39 19.90 15.12
N PHE A 971 -27.24 21.02 14.43
CA PHE A 971 -27.56 22.36 14.93
C PHE A 971 -28.49 23.09 13.97
N SER A 972 -29.19 24.10 14.50
CA SER A 972 -29.87 25.09 13.67
C SER A 972 -28.85 25.98 12.94
N LEU A 973 -29.27 26.65 11.86
CA LEU A 973 -28.37 27.52 11.08
C LEU A 973 -27.90 28.75 11.89
N ASP A 974 -28.69 29.24 12.85
CA ASP A 974 -28.36 30.38 13.72
C ASP A 974 -27.42 30.02 14.88
N GLU A 975 -27.31 28.74 15.22
CA GLU A 975 -26.38 28.22 16.23
C GLU A 975 -24.98 27.90 15.67
N TYR A 976 -24.58 28.48 14.53
CA TYR A 976 -23.31 28.19 13.85
C TYR A 976 -22.04 28.35 14.72
N ARG A 977 -22.09 29.13 15.81
CA ARG A 977 -20.97 29.23 16.76
C ARG A 977 -20.73 27.96 17.59
N ARG A 978 -21.74 27.09 17.72
CA ARG A 978 -21.62 25.78 18.39
C ARG A 978 -20.67 24.83 17.65
N ILE A 979 -20.40 25.08 16.36
CA ILE A 979 -19.39 24.33 15.59
C ILE A 979 -18.03 24.41 16.28
N GLY A 980 -17.58 25.61 16.67
CA GLY A 980 -16.31 25.78 17.38
C GLY A 980 -16.30 25.09 18.75
N GLN A 981 -17.37 25.27 19.53
CA GLN A 981 -17.53 24.68 20.86
C GLN A 981 -17.49 23.14 20.83
N PHE A 982 -18.05 22.53 19.79
CA PHE A 982 -18.01 21.08 19.61
C PHE A 982 -16.55 20.58 19.45
N PHE A 983 -15.76 21.22 18.59
CA PHE A 983 -14.38 20.80 18.34
C PHE A 983 -13.43 21.11 19.50
N GLU A 984 -13.69 22.17 20.28
CA GLU A 984 -12.93 22.49 21.51
C GLU A 984 -12.94 21.35 22.54
N GLY A 985 -13.96 20.49 22.52
CA GLY A 985 -14.10 19.40 23.48
C GLY A 985 -13.03 18.30 23.36
N PHE A 986 -12.35 18.19 22.21
CA PHE A 986 -11.39 17.10 21.96
C PHE A 986 -10.20 17.44 21.05
N MET A 987 -10.28 18.52 20.25
CA MET A 987 -9.17 18.96 19.39
C MET A 987 -8.17 19.81 20.16
N ILE A 988 -6.89 19.73 19.75
CA ILE A 988 -5.81 20.51 20.35
C ILE A 988 -5.62 21.81 19.51
N PRO A 989 -5.81 23.01 20.10
CA PRO A 989 -5.50 24.27 19.42
C PRO A 989 -4.03 24.33 18.99
N GLN A 990 -3.77 24.87 17.81
CA GLN A 990 -2.42 24.96 17.25
C GLN A 990 -1.88 26.39 17.45
N GLU A 991 -0.74 26.52 18.14
CA GLU A 991 -0.14 27.84 18.45
C GLU A 991 0.30 28.60 17.19
N ARG A 992 0.01 29.91 17.16
CA ARG A 992 0.51 30.85 16.14
C ARG A 992 1.38 31.89 16.84
N PRO A 993 2.58 32.23 16.33
CA PRO A 993 3.30 33.39 16.82
C PRO A 993 2.43 34.64 16.63
N GLU A 994 2.37 35.51 17.64
CA GLU A 994 1.75 36.83 17.50
C GLU A 994 2.31 37.52 16.25
N SER A 995 1.41 37.98 15.38
CA SER A 995 1.77 38.76 14.21
C SER A 995 2.65 39.94 14.62
N LEU A 996 3.80 40.10 13.96
CA LEU A 996 4.46 41.40 13.86
C LEU A 996 3.49 42.37 13.19
N THR A 997 2.62 42.99 13.99
CA THR A 997 1.87 44.18 13.61
C THR A 997 2.87 45.30 13.37
N GLY A 998 2.99 45.79 12.14
CA GLY A 998 3.62 47.09 11.88
C GLY A 998 4.49 47.14 10.64
N SER A 999 3.87 47.62 9.55
CA SER A 999 4.46 48.34 8.41
C SER A 999 5.80 47.83 7.85
N LYS A 1000 5.74 47.25 6.64
CA LYS A 1000 6.53 47.68 5.47
C LYS A 1000 6.12 46.83 4.26
N LEU A 1001 5.12 47.32 3.54
CA LEU A 1001 5.06 47.24 2.09
C LEU A 1001 5.42 48.62 1.55
#